data_AF-X6NXT0-F1
#
_entry.id   AF-X6NXT0-F1
#
_cell.length_a   1.000
_cell.length_b   1.000
_cell.length_c   1.000
_cell.angle_alpha   90.00
_cell.angle_beta   90.00
_cell.angle_gamma   90.00
#
_symmetry.space_group_name_H-M   'P 1'
#
loop_
_entity.id
_entity.type
_entity.pdbx_description
1 polymer ?
#
loop_
_entity_poly.entity_id
_entity_poly.type
_entity_poly.pdbx_seq_one_letter_code
_entity_poly.pdbx_strand_id
1 'polypeptide(L)'
;MLITLVFDFVSPFRTFFEWLSHFCPDLTTHEQKYEIFCIYNQFLNCKKKKPHREYKKSLCIYVHLVWVYKKKSIFDLYMFTTGIQRIQGINFFFCRHLSKVKKKQIHMIIFCRKDMQLQQRKQDEMIIISDHPLELINAMWYHGGVVDNEDVRVFSQNKSYEDKTIAQLYLIDDVKCNGGMQDKSNSNYTDTSGKDRKYVKEIRVLVSLFGNSINEEGLQQKIEYHNGNLELVIKDLVQQSIENEVITNLLPLFKQVQENAGNEDSSKSIQKEMEKTEIGETKPGINLQGYCSNGTCLASKAKLPVWINIGFDNITFISDKASFSCPDCKKSTANVIIKAMFYNSEHSICASGDLIPVKDNNYQCSYTIKPGLSYELKANKIRQHAKSIEDLRERSEYAMNITELQKYEITVVKPPSLKGNERLLEKIQADYGGDFNEAFDIGRFTILCDNPTKLQTAVAVMKKARQFNLVVSEDKDFFDKQSKTHYRFHNIKLYVSKHDVYIEMQATLKNFTTLEGYTVIENPKFSHLFYEHIRAWKPNNQIEEELKQASDKTLTKINDIICEWINTKEIQKIANRYKPHSEIRILKPPQLKGINEEEINSKNDISLKLIKFVYDQLCKFNPKEMKGKAIYVILFEYFKGYIIGEMNPASCADVISLLKESRKQELEEDTTISQALETYIPLQANNYPYTDDDNNKKSDSYDCHQYIIDSLREEKEETKNEQQQVIILQGKSGAGKSLFCRHLEEALWELYASGSITSIPVYISLPKSLQMKQINKEIIDVIRENISFVFILDGFDETFDKYDKNNNNERYFYDRFNLNEWNAKIIVTCRSHVLNDEDIKSVLIGSKNITTTSIIYLWPFSKEQMNGYIDKF
;
A
#
# COMPACT_ATOMS: atom_id res chain seq x y z
N MET A 1 -35.78 1.98 63.68
CA MET A 1 -34.59 1.12 63.85
C MET A 1 -34.97 -0.27 63.33
N LEU A 2 -34.22 -0.80 62.36
CA LEU A 2 -34.43 -2.10 61.67
C LEU A 2 -35.37 -2.18 60.44
N ILE A 3 -35.42 -1.17 59.55
CA ILE A 3 -35.71 -1.36 58.09
C ILE A 3 -35.02 -0.22 57.30
N THR A 4 -33.69 -0.24 57.17
CA THR A 4 -32.96 0.61 56.19
C THR A 4 -31.50 0.16 56.05
N LEU A 5 -31.25 -1.06 55.56
CA LEU A 5 -29.87 -1.53 55.28
C LEU A 5 -29.81 -2.76 54.33
N VAL A 6 -30.64 -2.80 53.29
CA VAL A 6 -30.60 -3.88 52.27
C VAL A 6 -30.56 -3.38 50.82
N PHE A 7 -30.68 -2.07 50.55
CA PHE A 7 -30.79 -1.58 49.16
C PHE A 7 -29.49 -1.20 48.43
N ASP A 8 -28.33 -1.19 49.09
CA ASP A 8 -27.07 -0.74 48.44
C ASP A 8 -26.13 -1.85 47.93
N PHE A 9 -26.53 -3.12 47.99
CA PHE A 9 -25.72 -4.24 47.45
C PHE A 9 -26.27 -4.90 46.18
N VAL A 10 -27.48 -4.57 45.73
CA VAL A 10 -28.15 -5.27 44.61
C VAL A 10 -27.96 -4.56 43.25
N SER A 11 -27.60 -3.27 43.25
CA SER A 11 -27.51 -2.47 42.01
C SER A 11 -26.37 -2.91 41.06
N PRO A 12 -25.11 -3.14 41.50
CA PRO A 12 -24.01 -3.49 40.58
C PRO A 12 -24.12 -4.94 40.04
N PHE A 13 -24.79 -5.82 40.79
CA PHE A 13 -24.92 -7.23 40.47
C PHE A 13 -25.84 -7.46 39.27
N ARG A 14 -26.93 -6.69 39.20
CA ARG A 14 -27.92 -6.78 38.13
C ARG A 14 -27.36 -6.24 36.81
N THR A 15 -26.65 -5.10 36.86
CA THR A 15 -26.07 -4.47 35.66
C THR A 15 -24.98 -5.34 35.03
N PHE A 16 -24.15 -6.02 35.83
CA PHE A 16 -23.12 -6.92 35.30
C PHE A 16 -23.71 -8.17 34.62
N PHE A 17 -24.75 -8.77 35.20
CA PHE A 17 -25.41 -9.95 34.62
C PHE A 17 -26.24 -9.61 33.38
N GLU A 18 -26.89 -8.44 33.35
CA GLU A 18 -27.58 -7.93 32.16
C GLU A 18 -26.58 -7.64 31.03
N TRP A 19 -25.42 -7.04 31.34
CA TRP A 19 -24.33 -6.82 30.39
C TRP A 19 -23.76 -8.14 29.83
N LEU A 20 -23.51 -9.14 30.69
CA LEU A 20 -22.99 -10.45 30.29
C LEU A 20 -23.99 -11.25 29.45
N SER A 21 -25.28 -11.14 29.75
CA SER A 21 -26.34 -11.80 28.98
C SER A 21 -26.53 -11.17 27.60
N HIS A 22 -26.20 -9.89 27.44
CA HIS A 22 -26.27 -9.20 26.16
C HIS A 22 -25.08 -9.52 25.24
N PHE A 23 -23.88 -9.73 25.80
CA PHE A 23 -22.66 -9.95 25.02
C PHE A 23 -22.24 -11.42 24.86
N CYS A 24 -22.74 -12.33 25.71
CA CYS A 24 -22.48 -13.78 25.63
C CYS A 24 -23.78 -14.57 25.86
N PRO A 25 -24.68 -14.63 24.86
CA PRO A 25 -25.99 -15.27 25.01
C PRO A 25 -25.93 -16.79 25.25
N ASP A 26 -24.80 -17.44 24.95
CA ASP A 26 -24.61 -18.89 25.11
C ASP A 26 -24.35 -19.34 26.58
N LEU A 27 -24.22 -18.39 27.52
CA LEU A 27 -24.09 -18.69 28.95
C LEU A 27 -25.48 -18.90 29.56
N THR A 28 -25.95 -20.15 29.56
CA THR A 28 -27.34 -20.48 29.95
C THR A 28 -27.53 -20.74 31.44
N THR A 29 -26.46 -20.91 32.23
CA THR A 29 -26.55 -21.26 33.66
C THR A 29 -26.05 -20.15 34.58
N HIS A 30 -26.70 -20.00 35.73
CA HIS A 30 -26.39 -18.96 36.72
C HIS A 30 -25.00 -19.17 37.37
N GLU A 31 -24.53 -20.43 37.44
CA GLU A 31 -23.20 -20.80 37.96
C GLU A 31 -22.06 -20.30 37.07
N GLN A 32 -22.17 -20.46 35.75
CA GLN A 32 -21.13 -20.01 34.81
C GLN A 32 -20.95 -18.48 34.82
N LYS A 33 -22.05 -17.73 34.94
CA LYS A 33 -21.99 -16.27 35.06
C LYS A 33 -21.41 -15.83 36.40
N TYR A 34 -21.64 -16.62 37.47
CA TYR A 34 -21.07 -16.35 38.79
C TYR A 34 -19.56 -16.63 38.85
N GLU A 35 -19.07 -17.68 38.20
CA GLU A 35 -17.62 -17.95 38.08
C GLU A 35 -16.88 -16.81 37.36
N ILE A 36 -17.45 -16.29 36.26
CA ILE A 36 -16.88 -15.15 35.54
C ILE A 36 -16.86 -13.88 36.42
N PHE A 37 -17.90 -13.65 37.21
CA PHE A 37 -17.94 -12.55 38.18
C PHE A 37 -16.88 -12.70 39.28
N CYS A 38 -16.63 -13.91 39.79
CA CYS A 38 -15.57 -14.18 40.76
C CYS A 38 -14.17 -13.91 40.18
N ILE A 39 -13.93 -14.31 38.93
CA ILE A 39 -12.65 -14.05 38.22
C ILE A 39 -12.45 -12.55 37.99
N TYR A 40 -13.51 -11.85 37.58
CA TYR A 40 -13.49 -10.39 37.36
C TYR A 40 -13.16 -9.62 38.65
N ASN A 41 -13.74 -10.02 39.79
CA ASN A 41 -13.44 -9.41 41.09
C ASN A 41 -12.04 -9.75 41.61
N GLN A 42 -11.52 -10.96 41.36
CA GLN A 42 -10.13 -11.29 41.67
C GLN A 42 -9.15 -10.43 40.85
N PHE A 43 -9.44 -10.18 39.58
CA PHE A 43 -8.63 -9.31 38.72
C PHE A 43 -8.64 -7.85 39.20
N LEU A 44 -9.80 -7.33 39.61
CA LEU A 44 -9.92 -5.98 40.18
C LEU A 44 -9.20 -5.85 41.54
N ASN A 45 -9.24 -6.88 42.38
CA ASN A 45 -8.52 -6.89 43.66
C ASN A 45 -7.00 -7.01 43.49
N CYS A 46 -6.51 -7.71 42.45
CA CYS A 46 -5.09 -7.75 42.10
C CYS A 46 -4.54 -6.40 41.62
N LYS A 47 -5.37 -5.52 41.04
CA LYS A 47 -4.96 -4.16 40.61
C LYS A 47 -4.72 -3.18 41.76
N LYS A 48 -5.21 -3.48 42.98
CA LYS A 48 -5.15 -2.55 44.14
C LYS A 48 -3.97 -2.77 45.08
N LYS A 49 -3.06 -3.73 44.85
CA LYS A 49 -1.84 -3.91 45.67
C LYS A 49 -0.58 -3.91 44.80
N LYS A 50 0.36 -3.04 45.18
CA LYS A 50 1.62 -2.55 44.54
C LYS A 50 2.40 -3.46 43.55
N PRO A 51 3.21 -2.86 42.64
CA PRO A 51 3.86 -3.55 41.53
C PRO A 51 5.30 -3.98 41.86
N HIS A 52 5.64 -5.25 41.65
CA HIS A 52 6.85 -5.68 40.93
C HIS A 52 6.96 -7.22 40.88
N ARG A 53 7.34 -7.73 39.70
CA ARG A 53 8.05 -9.00 39.49
C ARG A 53 7.31 -10.35 39.66
N GLU A 54 6.03 -10.50 39.31
CA GLU A 54 5.46 -11.84 39.02
C GLU A 54 4.46 -11.92 37.85
N TYR A 55 4.50 -10.96 36.91
CA TYR A 55 3.57 -10.96 35.77
C TYR A 55 3.77 -12.09 34.74
N LYS A 56 4.89 -12.82 34.78
CA LYS A 56 5.20 -13.87 33.79
C LYS A 56 4.60 -15.25 34.11
N LYS A 57 4.21 -15.53 35.37
CA LYS A 57 3.65 -16.84 35.75
C LYS A 57 2.13 -16.92 35.59
N SER A 58 1.41 -15.83 35.87
CA SER A 58 -0.06 -15.82 35.73
C SER A 58 -0.53 -15.84 34.27
N LEU A 59 0.26 -15.29 33.34
CA LEU A 59 -0.07 -15.35 31.91
C LEU A 59 0.06 -16.78 31.34
N CYS A 60 0.93 -17.61 31.91
CA CYS A 60 1.09 -19.02 31.52
C CYS A 60 -0.11 -19.88 31.92
N ILE A 61 -0.77 -19.58 33.04
CA ILE A 61 -1.98 -20.28 33.49
C ILE A 61 -3.19 -19.87 32.62
N TYR A 62 -3.26 -18.62 32.19
CA TYR A 62 -4.32 -18.12 31.30
C TYR A 62 -4.26 -18.74 29.90
N VAL A 63 -3.04 -18.89 29.33
CA VAL A 63 -2.87 -19.53 28.02
C VAL A 63 -3.16 -21.04 28.08
N HIS A 64 -2.89 -21.70 29.21
CA HIS A 64 -3.22 -23.13 29.35
C HIS A 64 -4.73 -23.39 29.54
N LEU A 65 -5.45 -22.54 30.26
CA LEU A 65 -6.90 -22.69 30.45
C LEU A 65 -7.71 -22.38 29.19
N VAL A 66 -7.26 -21.42 28.37
CA VAL A 66 -7.90 -21.10 27.08
C VAL A 66 -7.63 -22.17 26.02
N TRP A 67 -6.54 -22.94 26.14
CA TRP A 67 -6.24 -24.05 25.23
C TRP A 67 -7.01 -25.34 25.58
N VAL A 68 -7.43 -25.51 26.84
CA VAL A 68 -8.16 -26.71 27.31
C VAL A 68 -9.67 -26.67 27.01
N TYR A 69 -10.26 -25.51 26.68
CA TYR A 69 -11.70 -25.40 26.38
C TYR A 69 -12.10 -25.49 24.90
N LYS A 70 -11.17 -25.87 23.99
CA LYS A 70 -11.46 -26.05 22.56
C LYS A 70 -10.95 -27.38 22.02
N LYS A 71 -11.41 -28.49 22.58
CA LYS A 71 -11.54 -29.78 21.87
C LYS A 71 -12.33 -30.78 22.69
N LYS A 72 -13.53 -31.11 22.23
CA LYS A 72 -14.24 -32.35 22.60
C LYS A 72 -14.76 -32.99 21.32
N SER A 73 -14.00 -33.98 20.84
CA SER A 73 -14.47 -35.07 20.00
C SER A 73 -13.63 -36.28 20.36
N ILE A 74 -14.33 -37.33 20.74
CA ILE A 74 -13.90 -38.61 21.29
C ILE A 74 -13.22 -39.45 20.19
N PHE A 75 -12.10 -40.12 20.51
CA PHE A 75 -11.87 -41.55 20.24
C PHE A 75 -10.52 -42.00 20.86
N ASP A 76 -10.63 -43.04 21.69
CA ASP A 76 -9.66 -44.04 22.17
C ASP A 76 -8.45 -43.69 23.08
N LEU A 77 -8.69 -44.06 24.35
CA LEU A 77 -7.80 -44.43 25.43
C LEU A 77 -7.06 -45.74 25.11
N TYR A 78 -5.72 -45.79 25.06
CA TYR A 78 -4.97 -47.04 25.35
C TYR A 78 -3.50 -46.77 25.76
N MET A 79 -3.24 -46.99 27.06
CA MET A 79 -2.06 -47.65 27.66
C MET A 79 -0.71 -46.92 27.90
N PHE A 80 -0.36 -46.96 29.19
CA PHE A 80 0.95 -47.23 29.81
C PHE A 80 1.90 -46.08 30.22
N THR A 81 1.88 -45.85 31.53
CA THR A 81 2.94 -45.31 32.38
C THR A 81 4.06 -46.34 32.62
N THR A 82 5.25 -45.83 32.98
CA THR A 82 6.48 -46.42 33.61
C THR A 82 7.73 -46.21 32.73
N GLY A 83 8.91 -45.78 33.19
CA GLY A 83 9.48 -45.41 34.50
C GLY A 83 10.72 -44.53 34.25
N ILE A 84 11.01 -43.51 35.07
CA ILE A 84 11.93 -43.54 36.24
C ILE A 84 13.32 -44.14 35.96
N GLN A 85 14.34 -43.26 36.10
CA GLN A 85 15.66 -43.41 36.74
C GLN A 85 16.98 -43.32 35.91
N ARG A 86 17.75 -42.27 36.29
CA ARG A 86 19.17 -42.29 36.77
C ARG A 86 20.34 -42.30 35.76
N ILE A 87 21.16 -41.23 35.76
CA ILE A 87 22.50 -41.15 36.43
C ILE A 87 23.18 -39.79 36.14
N GLN A 88 23.80 -39.23 37.17
CA GLN A 88 24.73 -38.09 37.15
C GLN A 88 26.20 -38.55 37.00
N GLY A 89 27.05 -37.67 36.46
CA GLY A 89 28.51 -37.64 36.66
C GLY A 89 29.33 -37.77 35.37
N ILE A 90 30.46 -37.10 35.11
CA ILE A 90 31.36 -36.20 35.86
C ILE A 90 32.16 -35.37 34.81
N ASN A 91 32.54 -34.14 35.21
CA ASN A 91 33.48 -33.14 34.65
C ASN A 91 34.59 -33.56 33.66
N PHE A 92 34.97 -32.64 32.73
CA PHE A 92 36.34 -32.07 32.65
C PHE A 92 36.49 -30.87 31.67
N PHE A 93 37.40 -29.95 32.04
CA PHE A 93 38.13 -28.92 31.26
C PHE A 93 37.61 -27.47 31.08
N PHE A 94 37.92 -26.66 32.12
CA PHE A 94 38.64 -25.37 32.13
C PHE A 94 38.05 -24.06 31.56
N CYS A 95 37.96 -23.07 32.48
CA CYS A 95 37.78 -21.64 32.24
C CYS A 95 39.13 -20.90 31.99
N ARG A 96 38.98 -19.69 31.42
CA ARG A 96 39.63 -18.41 31.83
C ARG A 96 40.85 -17.94 31.00
N HIS A 97 40.69 -16.84 30.26
CA HIS A 97 41.47 -15.62 30.52
C HIS A 97 40.91 -14.32 29.89
N LEU A 98 41.14 -13.25 30.65
CA LEU A 98 40.71 -11.85 30.49
C LEU A 98 41.67 -11.03 29.61
N SER A 99 41.11 -10.05 28.89
CA SER A 99 41.47 -8.61 28.86
C SER A 99 42.94 -8.13 28.64
N LYS A 100 43.03 -7.10 27.76
CA LYS A 100 43.82 -5.84 27.84
C LYS A 100 45.17 -5.68 27.08
N VAL A 101 45.25 -4.52 26.37
CA VAL A 101 46.43 -3.64 26.10
C VAL A 101 47.29 -4.08 24.88
N LYS A 102 47.69 -3.25 23.88
CA LYS A 102 48.23 -1.85 23.88
C LYS A 102 48.23 -1.17 22.48
N LYS A 103 48.13 0.18 22.46
CA LYS A 103 48.46 1.13 21.36
C LYS A 103 49.98 1.22 21.05
N LYS A 104 50.32 1.73 19.84
CA LYS A 104 51.40 2.70 19.43
C LYS A 104 52.26 2.24 18.21
N GLN A 105 52.17 2.93 17.05
CA GLN A 105 53.06 4.01 16.51
C GLN A 105 54.30 3.43 15.74
N ILE A 106 54.86 3.90 14.61
CA ILE A 106 54.81 5.18 13.84
C ILE A 106 55.67 5.08 12.52
N HIS A 107 55.36 5.91 11.49
CA HIS A 107 56.17 6.48 10.35
C HIS A 107 56.78 5.57 9.24
N MET A 108 57.01 5.94 7.96
CA MET A 108 56.73 7.10 7.05
C MET A 108 57.36 6.79 5.65
N ILE A 109 56.84 7.40 4.56
CA ILE A 109 57.47 7.86 3.26
C ILE A 109 56.43 7.68 2.11
N ILE A 110 55.65 8.70 1.65
CA ILE A 110 55.84 9.91 0.79
C ILE A 110 55.58 9.70 -0.74
N PHE A 111 54.92 10.71 -1.34
CA PHE A 111 54.64 11.10 -2.75
C PHE A 111 53.27 10.67 -3.32
N CYS A 112 52.36 11.53 -3.82
CA CYS A 112 52.41 12.94 -4.21
C CYS A 112 51.00 13.61 -4.18
N ARG A 113 50.96 14.90 -3.87
CA ARG A 113 49.81 15.83 -3.96
C ARG A 113 50.26 17.01 -4.83
N LYS A 114 49.50 17.41 -5.86
CA LYS A 114 49.53 18.78 -6.42
C LYS A 114 48.35 19.04 -7.37
N ASP A 115 47.96 20.31 -7.38
CA ASP A 115 46.94 21.00 -8.19
C ASP A 115 45.52 20.91 -7.58
N MET A 116 44.84 22.00 -7.15
CA MET A 116 44.92 23.40 -7.57
C MET A 116 44.31 24.31 -6.47
N GLN A 117 45.08 25.25 -5.94
CA GLN A 117 44.60 26.47 -5.26
C GLN A 117 45.35 27.67 -5.86
N LEU A 118 44.59 28.50 -6.57
CA LEU A 118 44.87 29.85 -7.11
C LEU A 118 43.45 30.33 -7.45
N GLN A 119 42.85 31.38 -6.89
CA GLN A 119 43.37 32.65 -6.39
C GLN A 119 42.41 33.20 -5.32
N GLN A 120 42.94 33.95 -4.36
CA GLN A 120 42.19 34.91 -3.56
C GLN A 120 42.95 36.25 -3.67
N ARG A 121 42.30 37.29 -4.20
CA ARG A 121 42.19 38.65 -3.61
C ARG A 121 41.85 39.74 -4.65
N LYS A 122 40.98 40.64 -4.18
CA LYS A 122 40.67 42.03 -4.58
C LYS A 122 39.51 42.25 -5.56
N GLN A 123 38.35 42.59 -4.98
CA GLN A 123 37.76 43.92 -5.16
C GLN A 123 36.91 44.27 -3.94
N ASP A 124 37.22 45.42 -3.34
CA ASP A 124 36.47 46.05 -2.25
C ASP A 124 35.30 46.88 -2.80
N GLU A 125 34.31 47.06 -1.94
CA GLU A 125 33.29 48.12 -1.91
C GLU A 125 32.21 48.15 -3.01
N MET A 126 31.03 47.63 -2.66
CA MET A 126 29.83 48.45 -2.43
C MET A 126 28.74 47.55 -1.82
N ILE A 127 28.80 47.32 -0.51
CA ILE A 127 27.72 46.66 0.22
C ILE A 127 26.65 47.71 0.50
N ILE A 128 25.61 47.75 -0.34
CA ILE A 128 24.31 48.26 0.12
C ILE A 128 23.77 47.17 1.05
N ILE A 129 23.84 47.43 2.35
CA ILE A 129 23.18 46.63 3.38
C ILE A 129 21.68 46.89 3.21
N SER A 130 20.98 46.00 2.50
CA SER A 130 19.52 45.95 2.52
C SER A 130 19.05 45.11 3.71
N ASP A 131 18.04 45.59 4.42
CA ASP A 131 17.48 45.03 5.64
C ASP A 131 17.08 43.55 5.53
N HIS A 132 17.77 42.64 6.25
CA HIS A 132 17.20 41.53 7.05
C HIS A 132 18.24 40.45 7.43
N PRO A 133 18.50 40.20 8.73
CA PRO A 133 19.25 39.03 9.20
C PRO A 133 18.35 38.09 10.02
N LEU A 134 17.63 37.15 9.38
CA LEU A 134 17.06 35.92 9.97
C LEU A 134 16.28 35.13 8.89
N GLU A 135 17.01 34.47 7.99
CA GLU A 135 16.43 33.79 6.82
C GLU A 135 15.70 32.47 7.13
N LEU A 136 15.76 31.92 8.35
CA LEU A 136 14.89 30.79 8.68
C LEU A 136 13.43 31.25 8.80
N ILE A 137 13.20 32.33 9.54
CA ILE A 137 11.84 32.82 9.80
C ILE A 137 11.34 33.63 8.59
N ASN A 138 12.23 34.28 7.84
CA ASN A 138 11.85 34.97 6.59
C ASN A 138 11.56 34.02 5.42
N ALA A 139 12.28 32.90 5.26
CA ALA A 139 11.92 31.87 4.27
C ALA A 139 10.56 31.23 4.57
N MET A 140 10.09 31.33 5.82
CA MET A 140 8.79 30.84 6.26
C MET A 140 7.62 31.84 5.99
N TRP A 141 7.86 33.04 5.42
CA TRP A 141 6.90 34.15 5.56
C TRP A 141 6.48 34.99 4.32
N TYR A 142 7.23 35.08 3.22
CA TYR A 142 6.90 36.11 2.22
C TYR A 142 5.58 35.91 1.44
N HIS A 143 4.73 36.95 1.39
CA HIS A 143 3.78 37.20 0.30
C HIS A 143 3.60 38.71 0.06
N GLY A 144 3.55 39.08 -1.22
CA GLY A 144 2.55 40.00 -1.77
C GLY A 144 2.64 41.48 -1.42
N GLY A 145 3.53 42.20 -2.11
CA GLY A 145 3.42 43.63 -2.34
C GLY A 145 3.45 43.92 -3.83
N VAL A 146 2.30 44.31 -4.39
CA VAL A 146 2.15 44.82 -5.75
C VAL A 146 2.94 46.12 -5.86
N VAL A 147 3.91 46.16 -6.77
CA VAL A 147 4.40 47.40 -7.40
C VAL A 147 4.47 47.13 -8.90
N ASP A 148 3.94 48.10 -9.64
CA ASP A 148 3.66 48.06 -11.07
C ASP A 148 4.87 47.83 -11.98
N ASN A 149 4.53 47.33 -13.18
CA ASN A 149 5.28 47.27 -14.42
C ASN A 149 6.49 48.22 -14.56
N GLU A 150 7.62 47.68 -15.01
CA GLU A 150 8.14 47.97 -16.35
C GLU A 150 9.30 47.03 -16.71
N ASP A 151 9.10 46.30 -17.82
CA ASP A 151 10.07 46.04 -18.88
C ASP A 151 11.41 45.30 -18.62
N VAL A 152 11.50 44.13 -19.29
CA VAL A 152 12.54 43.77 -20.30
C VAL A 152 13.36 42.48 -20.07
N ARG A 153 13.23 41.62 -21.10
CA ARG A 153 14.14 40.58 -21.65
C ARG A 153 14.10 39.16 -21.08
N VAL A 154 13.17 38.42 -21.70
CA VAL A 154 13.30 37.02 -22.10
C VAL A 154 14.70 36.68 -22.62
N PHE A 155 15.37 35.72 -21.96
CA PHE A 155 16.34 34.84 -22.59
C PHE A 155 15.89 33.40 -22.35
N SER A 156 15.23 32.83 -23.35
CA SER A 156 14.99 31.40 -23.47
C SER A 156 16.28 30.72 -23.93
N GLN A 157 16.81 29.79 -23.13
CA GLN A 157 17.72 28.77 -23.64
C GLN A 157 17.09 27.41 -23.41
N ASN A 158 16.44 26.93 -24.47
CA ASN A 158 16.12 25.53 -24.68
C ASN A 158 17.43 24.73 -24.75
N LYS A 159 17.60 23.73 -23.88
CA LYS A 159 18.46 22.57 -24.17
C LYS A 159 17.63 21.31 -24.09
N SER A 160 17.32 20.78 -25.26
CA SER A 160 16.87 19.41 -25.46
C SER A 160 17.96 18.45 -25.03
N TYR A 161 17.63 17.49 -24.18
CA TYR A 161 18.42 16.27 -24.04
C TYR A 161 17.63 15.13 -24.68
N GLU A 162 18.05 14.75 -25.87
CA GLU A 162 17.65 13.50 -26.52
C GLU A 162 18.41 12.33 -25.91
N ASP A 163 17.67 11.25 -25.71
CA ASP A 163 18.11 9.91 -25.37
C ASP A 163 19.22 9.37 -26.27
N LYS A 164 20.28 8.86 -25.64
CA LYS A 164 21.05 7.67 -26.05
C LYS A 164 22.14 7.40 -25.01
N THR A 165 22.08 6.24 -24.34
CA THR A 165 23.10 5.17 -24.40
C THR A 165 22.78 4.13 -23.31
N ILE A 166 22.07 3.07 -23.70
CA ILE A 166 22.05 1.78 -23.00
C ILE A 166 23.28 1.00 -23.47
N ALA A 167 24.29 0.84 -22.62
CA ALA A 167 25.28 -0.22 -22.68
C ALA A 167 26.19 -0.13 -21.46
N GLN A 168 25.93 -0.93 -20.42
CA GLN A 168 26.92 -1.49 -19.49
C GLN A 168 26.19 -2.30 -18.39
N LEU A 169 25.78 -3.51 -18.73
CA LEU A 169 25.51 -4.57 -17.75
C LEU A 169 26.69 -5.54 -17.82
N TYR A 170 27.46 -5.55 -16.74
CA TYR A 170 28.57 -6.49 -16.53
C TYR A 170 28.03 -7.91 -16.36
N LEU A 171 28.64 -8.82 -17.12
CA LEU A 171 28.57 -10.28 -16.99
C LEU A 171 29.08 -10.69 -15.59
N ILE A 172 28.28 -11.46 -14.86
CA ILE A 172 28.76 -12.33 -13.78
C ILE A 172 28.35 -13.74 -14.18
N ASP A 173 29.27 -14.44 -14.84
CA ASP A 173 29.34 -15.90 -14.89
C ASP A 173 30.83 -16.25 -14.93
N ASP A 174 31.34 -16.79 -13.80
CA ASP A 174 32.48 -17.71 -13.76
C ASP A 174 32.74 -18.11 -12.29
N VAL A 175 32.00 -19.10 -11.80
CA VAL A 175 32.40 -19.85 -10.60
C VAL A 175 33.27 -21.03 -11.04
N LYS A 176 34.57 -20.84 -10.88
CA LYS A 176 35.60 -21.89 -10.92
C LYS A 176 35.33 -22.94 -9.85
N CYS A 177 34.93 -24.14 -10.26
CA CYS A 177 35.00 -25.33 -9.41
C CYS A 177 36.40 -25.97 -9.54
N ASN A 178 37.20 -25.84 -8.48
CA ASN A 178 38.42 -26.61 -8.28
C ASN A 178 38.07 -28.07 -7.96
N GLY A 179 38.68 -29.01 -8.68
CA GLY A 179 38.50 -30.44 -8.40
C GLY A 179 39.24 -31.35 -9.36
N GLY A 180 40.57 -31.27 -9.38
CA GLY A 180 41.43 -32.28 -9.98
C GLY A 180 41.99 -33.20 -8.90
N MET A 181 41.56 -34.46 -8.86
CA MET A 181 42.36 -35.54 -8.30
C MET A 181 42.09 -36.81 -9.12
N GLN A 182 43.16 -37.30 -9.75
CA GLN A 182 43.18 -38.50 -10.57
C GLN A 182 43.25 -39.73 -9.67
N ASP A 183 42.46 -40.76 -9.97
CA ASP A 183 42.84 -42.13 -9.65
C ASP A 183 42.59 -43.04 -10.86
N LYS A 184 43.66 -43.74 -11.23
CA LYS A 184 43.72 -44.74 -12.28
C LYS A 184 43.30 -46.09 -11.70
N SER A 185 42.36 -46.78 -12.34
CA SER A 185 42.34 -48.25 -12.34
C SER A 185 41.65 -48.79 -13.58
N ASN A 186 42.41 -49.54 -14.37
CA ASN A 186 41.99 -50.31 -15.54
C ASN A 186 40.91 -51.35 -15.21
N SER A 187 39.94 -51.53 -16.11
CA SER A 187 39.62 -52.87 -16.64
C SER A 187 38.88 -52.75 -17.98
N ASN A 188 39.30 -53.61 -18.91
CA ASN A 188 38.85 -53.70 -20.31
C ASN A 188 37.43 -54.22 -20.43
N TYR A 189 36.63 -53.66 -21.35
CA TYR A 189 35.77 -54.44 -22.27
C TYR A 189 35.43 -53.59 -23.50
N THR A 190 35.31 -54.31 -24.62
CA THR A 190 35.49 -53.94 -26.03
C THR A 190 34.46 -53.01 -26.67
N ASP A 191 34.94 -52.25 -27.65
CA ASP A 191 34.20 -51.45 -28.63
C ASP A 191 33.10 -52.22 -29.37
N THR A 192 31.95 -51.57 -29.56
CA THR A 192 31.19 -51.59 -30.82
C THR A 192 30.20 -50.41 -30.86
N SER A 193 30.11 -49.78 -32.04
CA SER A 193 29.25 -48.65 -32.45
C SER A 193 29.49 -47.29 -31.79
N GLY A 194 30.51 -46.58 -32.27
CA GLY A 194 30.72 -45.14 -32.07
C GLY A 194 29.75 -44.29 -32.89
N LYS A 195 28.60 -43.99 -32.28
CA LYS A 195 27.76 -42.79 -32.41
C LYS A 195 26.73 -42.93 -31.28
N ASP A 196 26.38 -41.85 -30.60
CA ASP A 196 25.32 -41.78 -29.58
C ASP A 196 25.68 -42.15 -28.13
N ARG A 197 26.66 -41.45 -27.55
CA ARG A 197 26.81 -41.39 -26.08
C ARG A 197 27.00 -39.98 -25.54
N LYS A 198 26.30 -38.98 -26.09
CA LYS A 198 26.45 -37.58 -25.64
C LYS A 198 25.76 -37.27 -24.30
N TYR A 199 24.84 -38.11 -23.82
CA TYR A 199 24.01 -37.82 -22.63
C TYR A 199 23.79 -39.01 -21.68
N VAL A 200 24.71 -39.99 -21.64
CA VAL A 200 24.51 -41.25 -20.89
C VAL A 200 24.34 -41.03 -19.39
N LYS A 201 25.01 -40.04 -18.80
CA LYS A 201 24.91 -39.76 -17.36
C LYS A 201 23.57 -39.08 -17.04
N GLU A 202 23.17 -38.15 -17.89
CA GLU A 202 21.93 -37.38 -17.81
C GLU A 202 20.72 -38.30 -17.98
N ILE A 203 20.76 -39.22 -18.95
CA ILE A 203 19.72 -40.24 -19.18
C ILE A 203 19.58 -41.11 -17.93
N ARG A 204 20.69 -41.61 -17.37
CA ARG A 204 20.66 -42.44 -16.17
C ARG A 204 20.05 -41.72 -14.96
N VAL A 205 20.37 -40.44 -14.78
CA VAL A 205 19.82 -39.62 -13.67
C VAL A 205 18.33 -39.37 -13.86
N LEU A 206 17.89 -39.05 -15.07
CA LEU A 206 16.48 -38.80 -15.37
C LEU A 206 15.62 -40.07 -15.30
N VAL A 207 16.14 -41.22 -15.75
CA VAL A 207 15.48 -42.53 -15.54
C VAL A 207 15.37 -42.84 -14.05
N SER A 208 16.37 -42.50 -13.23
CA SER A 208 16.27 -42.65 -11.77
C SER A 208 15.24 -41.71 -11.13
N LEU A 209 15.03 -40.51 -11.69
CA LEU A 209 14.09 -39.50 -11.18
C LEU A 209 12.64 -39.79 -11.56
N PHE A 210 12.41 -40.24 -12.79
CA PHE A 210 11.08 -40.46 -13.35
C PHE A 210 10.68 -41.95 -13.40
N GLY A 211 11.57 -42.86 -13.02
CA GLY A 211 11.32 -44.30 -12.98
C GLY A 211 10.94 -44.87 -14.36
N ASN A 212 10.05 -45.87 -14.37
CA ASN A 212 9.59 -46.53 -15.59
C ASN A 212 8.57 -45.71 -16.42
N SER A 213 8.33 -44.43 -16.08
CA SER A 213 7.33 -43.61 -16.78
C SER A 213 7.74 -43.24 -18.21
N ILE A 214 9.03 -43.31 -18.55
CA ILE A 214 9.60 -43.06 -19.87
C ILE A 214 10.74 -44.04 -20.15
N ASN A 215 10.86 -44.50 -21.39
CA ASN A 215 11.96 -45.36 -21.85
C ASN A 215 13.21 -44.53 -22.22
N GLU A 216 14.39 -45.16 -22.15
CA GLU A 216 15.69 -44.49 -22.40
C GLU A 216 15.79 -43.84 -23.79
N GLU A 217 15.25 -44.50 -24.82
CA GLU A 217 15.26 -43.98 -26.20
C GLU A 217 14.41 -42.71 -26.35
N GLY A 218 13.22 -42.67 -25.75
CA GLY A 218 12.34 -41.50 -25.78
C GLY A 218 12.94 -40.32 -25.01
N LEU A 219 13.67 -40.61 -23.93
CA LEU A 219 14.40 -39.60 -23.18
C LEU A 219 15.57 -39.03 -23.98
N GLN A 220 16.31 -39.88 -24.68
CA GLN A 220 17.42 -39.45 -25.53
C GLN A 220 16.95 -38.54 -26.66
N GLN A 221 15.85 -38.89 -27.34
CA GLN A 221 15.25 -38.03 -28.37
C GLN A 221 14.82 -36.66 -27.83
N LYS A 222 14.26 -36.60 -26.61
CA LYS A 222 13.87 -35.34 -25.97
C LYS A 222 15.08 -34.48 -25.58
N ILE A 223 16.15 -35.09 -25.07
CA ILE A 223 17.39 -34.38 -24.76
C ILE A 223 18.03 -33.83 -26.04
N GLU A 224 18.02 -34.59 -27.11
CA GLU A 224 18.50 -34.15 -28.43
C GLU A 224 17.63 -33.02 -29.01
N TYR A 225 16.30 -33.16 -28.94
CA TYR A 225 15.34 -32.13 -29.36
C TYR A 225 15.56 -30.79 -28.63
N HIS A 226 15.88 -30.83 -27.34
CA HIS A 226 16.20 -29.64 -26.54
C HIS A 226 17.70 -29.28 -26.54
N ASN A 227 18.49 -29.80 -27.47
CA ASN A 227 19.93 -29.52 -27.62
C ASN A 227 20.74 -29.71 -26.32
N GLY A 228 20.36 -30.68 -25.47
CA GLY A 228 21.03 -30.97 -24.21
C GLY A 228 20.55 -30.14 -23.01
N ASN A 229 19.55 -29.28 -23.16
CA ASN A 229 19.00 -28.50 -22.05
C ASN A 229 18.06 -29.33 -21.16
N LEU A 230 18.59 -29.85 -20.05
CA LEU A 230 17.86 -30.72 -19.12
C LEU A 230 16.68 -30.03 -18.42
N GLU A 231 16.71 -28.71 -18.23
CA GLU A 231 15.61 -27.99 -17.59
C GLU A 231 14.35 -28.04 -18.45
N LEU A 232 14.50 -27.87 -19.76
CA LEU A 232 13.39 -27.97 -20.72
C LEU A 232 12.88 -29.41 -20.83
N VAL A 233 13.77 -30.39 -20.84
CA VAL A 233 13.40 -31.81 -20.82
C VAL A 233 12.59 -32.12 -19.57
N ILE A 234 13.04 -31.72 -18.38
CA ILE A 234 12.31 -31.95 -17.11
C ILE A 234 10.92 -31.29 -17.14
N LYS A 235 10.80 -30.05 -17.63
CA LYS A 235 9.51 -29.37 -17.78
C LYS A 235 8.55 -30.14 -18.68
N ASP A 236 9.06 -30.65 -19.81
CA ASP A 236 8.28 -31.43 -20.77
C ASP A 236 7.83 -32.78 -20.17
N LEU A 237 8.68 -33.47 -19.41
CA LEU A 237 8.31 -34.74 -18.74
C LEU A 237 7.29 -34.55 -17.61
N VAL A 238 7.42 -33.47 -16.83
CA VAL A 238 6.45 -33.11 -15.78
C VAL A 238 5.10 -32.78 -16.40
N GLN A 239 5.08 -32.01 -17.50
CA GLN A 239 3.86 -31.68 -18.23
C GLN A 239 3.14 -32.94 -18.74
N GLN A 240 3.87 -33.87 -19.37
CA GLN A 240 3.30 -35.14 -19.84
C GLN A 240 2.78 -36.03 -18.72
N SER A 241 3.46 -36.04 -17.57
CA SER A 241 3.01 -36.81 -16.39
C SER A 241 1.68 -36.27 -15.85
N ILE A 242 1.54 -34.93 -15.80
CA ILE A 242 0.29 -34.26 -15.39
C ILE A 242 -0.84 -34.57 -16.38
N GLU A 243 -0.56 -34.53 -17.68
CA GLU A 243 -1.57 -34.82 -18.72
C GLU A 243 -2.05 -36.28 -18.67
N ASN A 244 -1.15 -37.25 -18.46
CA ASN A 244 -1.50 -38.66 -18.33
C ASN A 244 -2.27 -38.98 -17.04
N GLU A 245 -1.93 -38.33 -15.91
CA GLU A 245 -2.66 -38.47 -14.65
C GLU A 245 -4.08 -37.88 -14.74
N VAL A 246 -4.23 -36.76 -15.48
CA VAL A 246 -5.53 -36.14 -15.77
C VAL A 246 -6.39 -37.05 -16.67
N ILE A 247 -5.83 -37.68 -17.70
CA ILE A 247 -6.57 -38.59 -18.59
C ILE A 247 -7.02 -39.85 -17.84
N THR A 248 -6.16 -40.42 -16.99
CA THR A 248 -6.44 -41.66 -16.25
C THR A 248 -7.52 -41.47 -15.18
N ASN A 249 -7.55 -40.31 -14.53
CA ASN A 249 -8.56 -39.96 -13.52
C ASN A 249 -9.90 -39.52 -14.11
N LEU A 250 -9.93 -39.02 -15.36
CA LEU A 250 -11.17 -38.57 -16.01
C LEU A 250 -11.94 -39.69 -16.72
N LEU A 251 -11.26 -40.75 -17.20
CA LEU A 251 -11.89 -41.84 -17.96
C LEU A 251 -13.05 -42.57 -17.23
N PRO A 252 -12.99 -42.84 -15.91
CA PRO A 252 -14.08 -43.48 -15.19
C PRO A 252 -15.32 -42.57 -15.07
N LEU A 253 -15.11 -41.25 -14.96
CA LEU A 253 -16.17 -40.26 -14.82
C LEU A 253 -17.00 -40.10 -16.10
N PHE A 254 -16.38 -40.33 -17.27
CA PHE A 254 -17.07 -40.30 -18.57
C PHE A 254 -17.96 -41.53 -18.84
N LYS A 255 -17.62 -42.70 -18.28
CA LYS A 255 -18.44 -43.91 -18.44
C LYS A 255 -19.73 -43.87 -17.61
N GLN A 256 -19.70 -43.29 -16.40
CA GLN A 256 -20.89 -43.19 -15.55
C GLN A 256 -21.98 -42.23 -16.06
N VAL A 257 -21.64 -41.29 -16.94
CA VAL A 257 -22.60 -40.32 -17.51
C VAL A 257 -23.32 -40.86 -18.75
N GLN A 258 -22.78 -41.89 -19.42
CA GLN A 258 -23.38 -42.45 -20.64
C GLN A 258 -24.47 -43.51 -20.39
N GLU A 259 -24.59 -44.07 -19.18
CA GLU A 259 -25.59 -45.12 -18.90
C GLU A 259 -26.99 -44.61 -18.51
N ASN A 260 -27.20 -43.28 -18.36
CA ASN A 260 -28.47 -42.71 -17.88
C ASN A 260 -29.21 -41.79 -18.88
N ALA A 261 -28.87 -41.82 -20.17
CA ALA A 261 -29.63 -41.10 -21.19
C ALA A 261 -30.10 -42.07 -22.28
N GLY A 262 -31.42 -42.32 -22.30
CA GLY A 262 -32.08 -43.11 -23.33
C GLY A 262 -31.85 -42.54 -24.73
N ASN A 263 -31.63 -43.47 -25.66
CA ASN A 263 -31.43 -43.36 -27.10
C ASN A 263 -32.06 -42.14 -27.79
N GLU A 264 -31.21 -41.25 -28.33
CA GLU A 264 -31.31 -40.68 -29.68
C GLU A 264 -29.95 -40.02 -30.06
N ASP A 265 -29.60 -40.06 -31.34
CA ASP A 265 -28.38 -39.58 -32.01
C ASP A 265 -27.08 -40.41 -31.93
N SER A 266 -27.01 -41.40 -32.82
CA SER A 266 -25.80 -42.11 -33.23
C SER A 266 -25.06 -41.38 -34.37
N SER A 267 -24.37 -40.27 -34.07
CA SER A 267 -23.18 -39.84 -34.86
C SER A 267 -22.45 -38.69 -34.19
N LYS A 268 -21.68 -38.96 -33.14
CA LYS A 268 -20.65 -38.03 -32.62
C LYS A 268 -19.69 -38.79 -31.70
N SER A 269 -18.90 -39.68 -32.29
CA SER A 269 -17.65 -40.12 -31.68
C SER A 269 -16.52 -39.95 -32.71
N ILE A 270 -15.42 -39.37 -32.24
CA ILE A 270 -14.14 -39.14 -32.94
C ILE A 270 -14.11 -37.91 -33.87
N GLN A 271 -14.02 -36.73 -33.26
CA GLN A 271 -13.25 -35.59 -33.78
C GLN A 271 -12.46 -34.99 -32.61
N LYS A 272 -11.40 -35.67 -32.20
CA LYS A 272 -10.29 -35.06 -31.48
C LYS A 272 -9.02 -35.37 -32.27
N GLU A 273 -8.17 -34.36 -32.38
CA GLU A 273 -6.83 -34.35 -32.98
C GLU A 273 -6.75 -34.14 -34.50
N MET A 274 -6.98 -32.89 -34.90
CA MET A 274 -6.04 -32.08 -35.70
C MET A 274 -6.50 -30.63 -35.51
N GLU A 275 -5.79 -29.83 -34.73
CA GLU A 275 -5.96 -28.38 -34.73
C GLU A 275 -5.68 -27.90 -36.16
N LYS A 276 -6.74 -27.66 -36.94
CA LYS A 276 -6.61 -26.98 -38.22
C LYS A 276 -6.21 -25.55 -37.88
N THR A 277 -4.98 -25.14 -38.23
CA THR A 277 -4.53 -23.75 -38.10
C THR A 277 -5.47 -22.85 -38.89
N GLU A 278 -6.34 -22.11 -38.20
CA GLU A 278 -7.26 -21.13 -38.80
C GLU A 278 -6.61 -19.74 -38.77
N ILE A 279 -6.88 -18.90 -39.77
CA ILE A 279 -6.26 -17.56 -39.89
C ILE A 279 -7.33 -16.48 -39.66
N GLY A 280 -7.03 -15.55 -38.74
CA GLY A 280 -7.91 -14.44 -38.39
C GLY A 280 -8.57 -14.60 -37.02
N GLU A 281 -9.04 -13.49 -36.46
CA GLU A 281 -9.64 -13.43 -35.13
C GLU A 281 -11.16 -13.26 -35.22
N THR A 282 -11.88 -13.94 -34.34
CA THR A 282 -13.32 -13.78 -34.19
C THR A 282 -13.60 -12.68 -33.16
N LYS A 283 -14.51 -11.75 -33.48
CA LYS A 283 -14.91 -10.63 -32.61
C LYS A 283 -16.43 -10.60 -32.44
N PRO A 284 -16.99 -9.82 -31.49
CA PRO A 284 -18.44 -9.71 -31.33
C PRO A 284 -19.16 -9.31 -32.63
N GLY A 285 -20.35 -9.87 -32.86
CA GLY A 285 -21.15 -9.73 -34.07
C GLY A 285 -20.98 -10.91 -35.05
N ILE A 286 -21.11 -10.63 -36.35
CA ILE A 286 -21.05 -11.61 -37.43
C ILE A 286 -19.59 -11.93 -37.77
N ASN A 287 -19.24 -13.22 -37.79
CA ASN A 287 -17.96 -13.75 -38.24
C ASN A 287 -18.20 -14.79 -39.33
N LEU A 288 -17.62 -14.59 -40.51
CA LEU A 288 -17.72 -15.52 -41.63
C LEU A 288 -16.43 -16.32 -41.76
N GLN A 289 -16.55 -17.64 -41.94
CA GLN A 289 -15.42 -18.50 -42.28
C GLN A 289 -15.47 -18.84 -43.76
N GLY A 290 -14.36 -18.64 -44.46
CA GLY A 290 -14.25 -19.01 -45.86
C GLY A 290 -12.83 -19.28 -46.32
N TYR A 291 -12.65 -19.44 -47.64
CA TYR A 291 -11.35 -19.64 -48.26
C TYR A 291 -10.97 -18.47 -49.15
N CYS A 292 -9.69 -18.08 -49.11
CA CYS A 292 -9.13 -17.08 -49.98
C CYS A 292 -8.77 -17.68 -51.36
N SER A 293 -9.18 -17.01 -52.43
CA SER A 293 -8.87 -17.38 -53.83
C SER A 293 -7.62 -16.69 -54.39
N ASN A 294 -7.01 -15.77 -53.64
CA ASN A 294 -5.80 -15.08 -54.08
C ASN A 294 -4.60 -16.04 -54.06
N GLY A 295 -4.11 -16.46 -55.23
CA GLY A 295 -2.97 -17.39 -55.34
C GLY A 295 -1.66 -16.89 -54.71
N THR A 296 -1.53 -15.58 -54.43
CA THR A 296 -0.36 -15.03 -53.72
C THR A 296 -0.52 -15.02 -52.19
N CYS A 297 -1.72 -15.29 -51.67
CA CYS A 297 -2.05 -15.31 -50.24
C CYS A 297 -1.54 -16.59 -49.57
N LEU A 298 -0.96 -16.50 -48.37
CA LEU A 298 -0.44 -17.67 -47.66
C LEU A 298 -1.59 -18.58 -47.23
N ALA A 299 -2.69 -18.00 -46.75
CA ALA A 299 -3.90 -18.74 -46.40
C ALA A 299 -4.45 -19.56 -47.58
N SER A 300 -4.42 -18.99 -48.79
CA SER A 300 -4.87 -19.68 -50.01
C SER A 300 -3.94 -20.83 -50.40
N LYS A 301 -2.62 -20.59 -50.39
CA LYS A 301 -1.60 -21.61 -50.71
C LYS A 301 -1.66 -22.81 -49.78
N ALA A 302 -1.88 -22.57 -48.49
CA ALA A 302 -2.00 -23.62 -47.48
C ALA A 302 -3.43 -24.18 -47.34
N LYS A 303 -4.40 -23.67 -48.13
CA LYS A 303 -5.83 -24.03 -48.07
C LYS A 303 -6.42 -23.92 -46.65
N LEU A 304 -5.96 -22.92 -45.89
CA LEU A 304 -6.41 -22.69 -44.53
C LEU A 304 -7.70 -21.86 -44.54
N PRO A 305 -8.68 -22.19 -43.69
CA PRO A 305 -9.88 -21.38 -43.54
C PRO A 305 -9.51 -20.03 -42.90
N VAL A 306 -10.15 -18.96 -43.37
CA VAL A 306 -9.98 -17.60 -42.85
C VAL A 306 -11.26 -17.12 -42.17
N TRP A 307 -11.11 -16.50 -41.01
CA TRP A 307 -12.19 -15.79 -40.32
C TRP A 307 -12.23 -14.31 -40.74
N ILE A 308 -13.43 -13.85 -41.09
CA ILE A 308 -13.71 -12.47 -41.48
C ILE A 308 -14.75 -11.93 -40.50
N ASN A 309 -14.37 -10.93 -39.72
CA ASN A 309 -15.30 -10.25 -38.83
C ASN A 309 -15.98 -9.09 -39.56
N ILE A 310 -17.32 -9.10 -39.57
CA ILE A 310 -18.17 -8.04 -40.13
C ILE A 310 -18.63 -7.09 -39.02
N GLY A 311 -18.78 -7.61 -37.78
CA GLY A 311 -19.25 -6.83 -36.64
C GLY A 311 -20.77 -6.87 -36.46
N PHE A 312 -21.34 -5.85 -35.82
CA PHE A 312 -22.80 -5.72 -35.62
C PHE A 312 -23.42 -5.04 -36.84
N ASP A 313 -23.91 -5.85 -37.78
CA ASP A 313 -24.45 -5.36 -39.05
C ASP A 313 -25.62 -6.22 -39.53
N ASN A 314 -26.28 -5.77 -40.59
CA ASN A 314 -27.21 -6.55 -41.40
C ASN A 314 -26.63 -6.72 -42.81
N ILE A 315 -26.23 -7.95 -43.14
CA ILE A 315 -25.63 -8.26 -44.44
C ILE A 315 -26.47 -9.28 -45.20
N THR A 316 -26.53 -9.11 -46.51
CA THR A 316 -27.10 -10.09 -47.43
C THR A 316 -26.03 -10.51 -48.43
N PHE A 317 -25.81 -11.81 -48.60
CA PHE A 317 -24.83 -12.31 -49.55
C PHE A 317 -25.21 -13.67 -50.14
N ILE A 318 -24.72 -13.95 -51.35
CA ILE A 318 -24.83 -15.26 -51.98
C ILE A 318 -23.50 -15.99 -51.75
N SER A 319 -23.54 -17.17 -51.15
CA SER A 319 -22.38 -17.84 -50.55
C SER A 319 -21.21 -18.16 -51.51
N ASP A 320 -21.49 -18.30 -52.80
CA ASP A 320 -20.51 -18.60 -53.87
C ASP A 320 -20.16 -17.39 -54.76
N LYS A 321 -20.85 -16.26 -54.59
CA LYS A 321 -20.61 -15.02 -55.36
C LYS A 321 -20.09 -13.87 -54.51
N ALA A 322 -20.22 -13.96 -53.19
CA ALA A 322 -19.72 -12.96 -52.28
C ALA A 322 -18.19 -12.89 -52.33
N SER A 323 -17.63 -11.72 -52.09
CA SER A 323 -16.19 -11.56 -51.88
C SER A 323 -15.97 -10.69 -50.67
N PHE A 324 -15.16 -11.18 -49.74
CA PHE A 324 -14.83 -10.47 -48.50
C PHE A 324 -13.32 -10.30 -48.37
N SER A 325 -12.93 -9.27 -47.63
CA SER A 325 -11.52 -8.95 -47.35
C SER A 325 -10.86 -10.05 -46.52
N CYS A 326 -9.91 -10.76 -47.13
CA CYS A 326 -9.14 -11.78 -46.43
C CYS A 326 -8.22 -11.13 -45.38
N PRO A 327 -8.18 -11.61 -44.12
CA PRO A 327 -7.34 -11.02 -43.07
C PRO A 327 -5.82 -11.12 -43.37
N ASP A 328 -5.39 -12.14 -44.10
CA ASP A 328 -3.98 -12.37 -44.46
C ASP A 328 -3.51 -11.39 -45.55
N CYS A 329 -4.14 -11.41 -46.73
CA CYS A 329 -3.71 -10.58 -47.86
C CYS A 329 -4.43 -9.22 -47.97
N LYS A 330 -5.43 -8.94 -47.13
CA LYS A 330 -6.26 -7.72 -47.10
C LYS A 330 -7.04 -7.41 -48.39
N LYS A 331 -7.08 -8.33 -49.36
CA LYS A 331 -7.83 -8.20 -50.62
C LYS A 331 -9.20 -8.88 -50.53
N SER A 332 -10.20 -8.33 -51.21
CA SER A 332 -11.55 -8.92 -51.32
C SER A 332 -11.55 -10.19 -52.17
N THR A 333 -11.12 -11.29 -51.56
CA THR A 333 -10.78 -12.54 -52.26
C THR A 333 -11.22 -13.78 -51.49
N ALA A 334 -11.80 -13.62 -50.30
CA ALA A 334 -12.47 -14.71 -49.62
C ALA A 334 -13.88 -14.88 -50.21
N ASN A 335 -14.03 -15.84 -51.11
CA ASN A 335 -15.21 -15.98 -51.96
C ASN A 335 -15.99 -17.28 -51.77
N VAL A 336 -15.45 -18.22 -51.00
CA VAL A 336 -16.14 -19.46 -50.64
C VAL A 336 -16.44 -19.42 -49.16
N ILE A 337 -17.63 -18.95 -48.78
CA ILE A 337 -18.06 -18.90 -47.39
C ILE A 337 -18.72 -20.24 -47.02
N ILE A 338 -18.17 -20.90 -46.00
CA ILE A 338 -18.61 -22.24 -45.57
C ILE A 338 -19.33 -22.22 -44.22
N LYS A 339 -19.13 -21.15 -43.43
CA LYS A 339 -19.66 -21.05 -42.07
C LYS A 339 -19.93 -19.60 -41.72
N ALA A 340 -21.01 -19.35 -40.98
CA ALA A 340 -21.26 -18.10 -40.29
C ALA A 340 -21.31 -18.37 -38.80
N MET A 341 -20.64 -17.54 -38.01
CA MET A 341 -20.64 -17.60 -36.57
C MET A 341 -21.03 -16.25 -36.00
N PHE A 342 -22.07 -16.26 -35.18
CA PHE A 342 -22.48 -15.11 -34.40
C PHE A 342 -21.86 -15.23 -33.02
N TYR A 343 -21.26 -14.14 -32.55
CA TYR A 343 -20.55 -14.12 -31.28
C TYR A 343 -21.00 -12.92 -30.43
N ASN A 344 -21.37 -13.15 -29.18
CA ASN A 344 -21.82 -12.15 -28.21
C ASN A 344 -22.87 -11.16 -28.79
N SER A 345 -23.89 -11.70 -29.51
CA SER A 345 -24.89 -10.90 -30.22
C SER A 345 -26.25 -11.57 -30.23
N GLU A 346 -27.31 -10.77 -30.13
CA GLU A 346 -28.64 -11.16 -30.60
C GLU A 346 -28.61 -11.20 -32.12
N HIS A 347 -29.00 -12.32 -32.71
CA HIS A 347 -28.83 -12.50 -34.13
C HIS A 347 -29.99 -13.20 -34.80
N SER A 348 -30.06 -13.01 -36.12
CA SER A 348 -30.92 -13.80 -36.99
C SER A 348 -30.21 -14.19 -38.27
N ILE A 349 -30.51 -15.39 -38.75
CA ILE A 349 -30.04 -15.93 -40.04
C ILE A 349 -31.24 -16.47 -40.82
N CYS A 350 -31.32 -16.12 -42.10
CA CYS A 350 -32.33 -16.60 -43.02
C CYS A 350 -31.67 -17.04 -44.33
N ALA A 351 -31.91 -18.25 -44.81
CA ALA A 351 -31.49 -18.67 -46.15
C ALA A 351 -32.63 -18.48 -47.17
N SER A 352 -32.27 -18.27 -48.44
CA SER A 352 -33.23 -18.19 -49.53
C SER A 352 -34.02 -19.51 -49.64
N GLY A 353 -35.30 -19.46 -49.31
CA GLY A 353 -36.20 -20.62 -49.27
C GLY A 353 -36.72 -20.95 -47.87
N ASP A 354 -36.14 -20.38 -46.82
CA ASP A 354 -36.66 -20.51 -45.45
C ASP A 354 -37.85 -19.56 -45.25
N LEU A 355 -38.94 -20.05 -44.64
CA LEU A 355 -40.12 -19.24 -44.34
C LEU A 355 -39.96 -18.38 -43.08
N ILE A 356 -39.06 -18.79 -42.16
CA ILE A 356 -38.90 -18.15 -40.86
C ILE A 356 -37.40 -18.02 -40.56
N PRO A 357 -36.89 -16.79 -40.30
CA PRO A 357 -35.51 -16.59 -39.90
C PRO A 357 -35.25 -17.25 -38.54
N VAL A 358 -34.15 -17.96 -38.40
CA VAL A 358 -33.69 -18.47 -37.10
C VAL A 358 -33.21 -17.29 -36.27
N LYS A 359 -33.82 -17.06 -35.11
CA LYS A 359 -33.43 -16.04 -34.13
C LYS A 359 -32.85 -16.71 -32.90
N ASP A 360 -31.69 -16.27 -32.44
CA ASP A 360 -31.03 -16.79 -31.23
C ASP A 360 -30.22 -15.65 -30.57
N ASN A 361 -29.92 -15.81 -29.28
CA ASN A 361 -29.14 -14.89 -28.47
C ASN A 361 -28.06 -15.61 -27.64
N ASN A 362 -27.73 -16.84 -28.00
CA ASN A 362 -26.60 -17.56 -27.44
C ASN A 362 -25.27 -16.88 -27.80
N TYR A 363 -24.31 -16.90 -26.89
CA TYR A 363 -23.03 -16.19 -26.97
C TYR A 363 -22.19 -16.65 -28.15
N GLN A 364 -22.39 -17.89 -28.60
CA GLN A 364 -21.72 -18.44 -29.78
C GLN A 364 -22.68 -19.38 -30.50
N CYS A 365 -23.08 -18.99 -31.72
CA CYS A 365 -23.85 -19.84 -32.62
C CYS A 365 -23.15 -19.96 -33.96
N SER A 366 -22.96 -21.19 -34.42
CA SER A 366 -22.32 -21.50 -35.70
C SER A 366 -23.30 -22.16 -36.65
N TYR A 367 -23.44 -21.60 -37.84
CA TYR A 367 -24.29 -22.09 -38.91
C TYR A 367 -23.45 -22.51 -40.11
N THR A 368 -23.78 -23.66 -40.69
CA THR A 368 -23.15 -24.11 -41.93
C THR A 368 -23.78 -23.36 -43.10
N ILE A 369 -22.95 -22.77 -43.95
CA ILE A 369 -23.39 -22.01 -45.13
C ILE A 369 -23.31 -22.92 -46.35
N LYS A 370 -24.44 -23.12 -47.02
CA LYS A 370 -24.51 -23.96 -48.22
C LYS A 370 -24.17 -23.11 -49.45
N PRO A 371 -23.33 -23.62 -50.38
CA PRO A 371 -23.05 -22.94 -51.65
C PRO A 371 -24.31 -22.65 -52.47
N GLY A 372 -24.35 -21.51 -53.16
CA GLY A 372 -25.41 -21.14 -54.10
C GLY A 372 -26.70 -20.56 -53.49
N LEU A 373 -26.85 -20.54 -52.16
CA LEU A 373 -27.98 -19.90 -51.49
C LEU A 373 -27.66 -18.45 -51.13
N SER A 374 -28.69 -17.60 -51.11
CA SER A 374 -28.61 -16.26 -50.54
C SER A 374 -28.89 -16.34 -49.04
N TYR A 375 -28.10 -15.64 -48.23
CA TYR A 375 -28.26 -15.54 -46.79
C TYR A 375 -28.46 -14.09 -46.38
N GLU A 376 -29.43 -13.84 -45.51
CA GLU A 376 -29.58 -12.60 -44.75
C GLU A 376 -29.14 -12.86 -43.31
N LEU A 377 -28.09 -12.17 -42.88
CA LEU A 377 -27.52 -12.27 -41.54
C LEU A 377 -27.65 -10.93 -40.82
N LYS A 378 -28.23 -10.94 -39.63
CA LYS A 378 -28.33 -9.76 -38.77
C LYS A 378 -27.72 -10.06 -37.41
N ALA A 379 -26.86 -9.18 -36.91
CA ALA A 379 -26.36 -9.22 -35.53
C ALA A 379 -26.49 -7.85 -34.87
N ASN A 380 -27.16 -7.81 -33.73
CA ASN A 380 -27.27 -6.62 -32.90
C ASN A 380 -26.47 -6.82 -31.61
N LYS A 381 -25.97 -5.72 -31.05
CA LYS A 381 -25.43 -5.69 -29.69
C LYS A 381 -26.57 -6.06 -28.73
N ILE A 382 -26.31 -6.96 -27.79
CA ILE A 382 -27.27 -7.35 -26.75
C ILE A 382 -27.73 -6.12 -25.96
N ARG A 383 -29.02 -6.07 -25.62
CA ARG A 383 -29.64 -4.97 -24.88
C ARG A 383 -30.71 -5.50 -23.94
N GLN A 384 -30.98 -4.82 -22.83
CA GLN A 384 -32.13 -5.16 -22.00
C GLN A 384 -33.43 -4.91 -22.78
N HIS A 385 -34.44 -5.72 -22.51
CA HIS A 385 -35.77 -5.62 -23.12
C HIS A 385 -36.77 -4.84 -22.24
N ALA A 386 -36.26 -4.07 -21.29
CA ALA A 386 -37.08 -3.36 -20.32
C ALA A 386 -37.71 -2.10 -20.89
N LYS A 387 -38.92 -1.77 -20.41
CA LYS A 387 -39.68 -0.58 -20.83
C LYS A 387 -39.34 0.65 -19.98
N SER A 388 -38.93 0.44 -18.74
CA SER A 388 -38.47 1.48 -17.82
C SER A 388 -37.41 0.91 -16.86
N ILE A 389 -36.79 1.78 -16.06
CA ILE A 389 -35.81 1.37 -15.04
C ILE A 389 -36.48 0.54 -13.95
N GLU A 390 -37.72 0.87 -13.58
CA GLU A 390 -38.51 0.12 -12.59
C GLU A 390 -38.83 -1.29 -13.09
N ASP A 391 -39.28 -1.41 -14.34
CA ASP A 391 -39.51 -2.70 -15.01
C ASP A 391 -38.21 -3.52 -15.08
N LEU A 392 -37.08 -2.89 -15.38
CA LEU A 392 -35.77 -3.57 -15.40
C LEU A 392 -35.37 -4.08 -14.02
N ARG A 393 -35.58 -3.28 -12.96
CA ARG A 393 -35.28 -3.68 -11.58
C ARG A 393 -36.14 -4.84 -11.13
N GLU A 394 -37.45 -4.75 -11.34
CA GLU A 394 -38.41 -5.78 -10.95
C GLU A 394 -38.07 -7.13 -11.62
N ARG A 395 -37.88 -7.12 -12.95
CA ARG A 395 -37.49 -8.34 -13.69
C ARG A 395 -36.13 -8.88 -13.25
N SER A 396 -35.16 -8.00 -12.98
CA SER A 396 -33.83 -8.39 -12.49
C SER A 396 -33.91 -9.06 -11.12
N GLU A 397 -34.77 -8.57 -10.22
CA GLU A 397 -34.98 -9.15 -8.89
C GLU A 397 -35.56 -10.56 -9.00
N TYR A 398 -36.60 -10.73 -9.82
CA TYR A 398 -37.18 -12.06 -10.07
C TYR A 398 -36.17 -13.00 -10.74
N ALA A 399 -35.42 -12.51 -11.72
CA ALA A 399 -34.39 -13.28 -12.42
C ALA A 399 -33.21 -13.67 -11.50
N MET A 400 -32.94 -12.92 -10.43
CA MET A 400 -31.91 -13.27 -9.45
C MET A 400 -32.31 -14.41 -8.50
N ASN A 401 -33.59 -14.81 -8.45
CA ASN A 401 -34.08 -15.93 -7.64
C ASN A 401 -33.80 -17.32 -8.26
N ILE A 402 -32.62 -17.50 -8.86
CA ILE A 402 -32.16 -18.79 -9.36
C ILE A 402 -31.69 -19.62 -8.16
N THR A 403 -32.55 -20.51 -7.67
CA THR A 403 -32.23 -21.50 -6.62
C THR A 403 -31.50 -22.72 -7.17
N GLU A 404 -31.56 -22.93 -8.49
CA GLU A 404 -31.02 -24.12 -9.15
C GLU A 404 -29.49 -24.24 -9.05
N LEU A 405 -28.77 -23.11 -9.01
CA LEU A 405 -27.31 -23.10 -8.89
C LEU A 405 -26.81 -23.55 -7.51
N GLN A 406 -27.62 -23.38 -6.45
CA GLN A 406 -27.27 -23.82 -5.11
C GLN A 406 -27.21 -25.36 -5.00
N LYS A 407 -27.87 -26.08 -5.91
CA LYS A 407 -27.89 -27.55 -5.94
C LYS A 407 -26.53 -28.17 -6.31
N TYR A 408 -25.60 -27.37 -6.85
CA TYR A 408 -24.28 -27.82 -7.33
C TYR A 408 -23.14 -27.48 -6.36
N GLU A 409 -23.46 -27.19 -5.10
CA GLU A 409 -22.48 -26.78 -4.06
C GLU A 409 -21.65 -25.53 -4.43
N ILE A 410 -22.14 -24.73 -5.37
CA ILE A 410 -21.51 -23.49 -5.79
C ILE A 410 -21.87 -22.40 -4.77
N THR A 411 -20.84 -21.76 -4.19
CA THR A 411 -21.06 -20.59 -3.31
C THR A 411 -21.47 -19.39 -4.16
N VAL A 412 -22.78 -19.15 -4.23
CA VAL A 412 -23.36 -17.98 -4.90
C VAL A 412 -23.57 -16.87 -3.87
N VAL A 413 -22.79 -15.79 -4.01
CA VAL A 413 -22.95 -14.58 -3.21
C VAL A 413 -23.85 -13.61 -3.97
N LYS A 414 -25.02 -13.33 -3.39
CA LYS A 414 -25.95 -12.32 -3.89
C LYS A 414 -25.79 -11.05 -3.06
N PRO A 415 -25.85 -9.86 -3.67
CA PRO A 415 -25.99 -8.63 -2.90
C PRO A 415 -27.31 -8.67 -2.11
N PRO A 416 -27.37 -8.07 -0.91
CA PRO A 416 -28.55 -8.09 -0.05
C PRO A 416 -29.77 -7.37 -0.68
N SER A 417 -29.51 -6.44 -1.60
CA SER A 417 -30.52 -5.76 -2.40
C SER A 417 -29.94 -5.38 -3.76
N LEU A 418 -30.82 -5.12 -4.73
CA LEU A 418 -30.42 -4.48 -5.99
C LEU A 418 -29.78 -3.12 -5.73
N LYS A 419 -28.92 -2.68 -6.65
CA LYS A 419 -28.24 -1.37 -6.58
C LYS A 419 -29.24 -0.24 -6.27
N GLY A 420 -28.90 0.65 -5.34
CA GLY A 420 -29.76 1.78 -4.93
C GLY A 420 -30.13 2.70 -6.11
N ASN A 421 -31.33 3.30 -6.08
CA ASN A 421 -31.88 4.08 -7.20
C ASN A 421 -30.98 5.24 -7.64
N GLU A 422 -30.54 6.10 -6.72
CA GLU A 422 -29.69 7.26 -7.03
C GLU A 422 -28.38 6.83 -7.71
N ARG A 423 -27.68 5.89 -7.08
CA ARG A 423 -26.41 5.35 -7.58
C ARG A 423 -26.55 4.60 -8.91
N LEU A 424 -27.70 3.99 -9.17
CA LEU A 424 -28.00 3.35 -10.46
C LEU A 424 -28.21 4.39 -11.56
N LEU A 425 -28.99 5.43 -11.28
CA LEU A 425 -29.25 6.53 -12.23
C LEU A 425 -27.96 7.26 -12.60
N GLU A 426 -27.13 7.61 -11.62
CA GLU A 426 -25.82 8.21 -11.86
C GLU A 426 -24.95 7.33 -12.75
N LYS A 427 -24.93 6.02 -12.47
CA LYS A 427 -24.18 5.06 -13.28
C LYS A 427 -24.71 5.00 -14.72
N ILE A 428 -26.03 4.93 -14.90
CA ILE A 428 -26.64 4.87 -16.23
C ILE A 428 -26.30 6.13 -17.03
N GLN A 429 -26.36 7.29 -16.38
CA GLN A 429 -26.01 8.55 -17.01
C GLN A 429 -24.52 8.61 -17.39
N ALA A 430 -23.62 8.20 -16.49
CA ALA A 430 -22.18 8.31 -16.69
C ALA A 430 -21.61 7.24 -17.65
N ASP A 431 -21.98 5.97 -17.45
CA ASP A 431 -21.37 4.83 -18.14
C ASP A 431 -22.10 4.47 -19.43
N TYR A 432 -23.41 4.75 -19.52
CA TYR A 432 -24.28 4.33 -20.63
C TYR A 432 -24.98 5.49 -21.35
N GLY A 433 -24.62 6.75 -21.04
CA GLY A 433 -25.17 7.93 -21.69
C GLY A 433 -26.69 8.11 -21.49
N GLY A 434 -27.24 7.57 -20.40
CA GLY A 434 -28.67 7.61 -20.10
C GLY A 434 -29.46 6.40 -20.60
N ASP A 435 -28.87 5.51 -21.41
CA ASP A 435 -29.55 4.31 -21.90
C ASP A 435 -29.52 3.18 -20.85
N PHE A 436 -30.62 3.04 -20.09
CA PHE A 436 -30.74 1.99 -19.09
C PHE A 436 -30.75 0.58 -19.71
N ASN A 437 -31.04 0.43 -21.01
CA ASN A 437 -31.01 -0.88 -21.66
C ASN A 437 -29.59 -1.40 -21.91
N GLU A 438 -28.56 -0.60 -21.66
CA GLU A 438 -27.17 -1.07 -21.63
C GLU A 438 -26.69 -1.47 -20.22
N ALA A 439 -27.53 -1.32 -19.20
CA ALA A 439 -27.19 -1.66 -17.81
C ALA A 439 -27.45 -3.14 -17.48
N PHE A 440 -26.40 -3.95 -17.54
CA PHE A 440 -26.45 -5.39 -17.22
C PHE A 440 -26.15 -5.73 -15.76
N ASP A 441 -25.55 -4.83 -15.00
CA ASP A 441 -25.10 -5.09 -13.63
C ASP A 441 -26.15 -4.79 -12.55
N ILE A 442 -27.42 -4.59 -12.94
CA ILE A 442 -28.54 -4.41 -12.01
C ILE A 442 -28.82 -5.73 -11.30
N GLY A 443 -29.15 -6.78 -12.07
CA GLY A 443 -29.24 -8.13 -11.59
C GLY A 443 -27.88 -8.82 -11.66
N ARG A 444 -27.07 -8.75 -10.59
CA ARG A 444 -25.73 -9.35 -10.57
C ARG A 444 -25.53 -10.26 -9.37
N PHE A 445 -24.94 -11.43 -9.60
CA PHE A 445 -24.44 -12.30 -8.54
C PHE A 445 -22.99 -12.72 -8.79
N THR A 446 -22.32 -13.12 -7.72
CA THR A 446 -20.90 -13.52 -7.78
C THR A 446 -20.73 -14.96 -7.31
N ILE A 447 -20.06 -15.78 -8.12
CA ILE A 447 -19.63 -17.12 -7.76
C ILE A 447 -18.21 -17.02 -7.19
N LEU A 448 -18.04 -17.45 -5.93
CA LEU A 448 -16.74 -17.48 -5.27
C LEU A 448 -16.15 -18.88 -5.29
N CYS A 449 -14.99 -19.02 -5.92
CA CYS A 449 -14.29 -20.30 -6.07
C CYS A 449 -13.06 -20.36 -5.16
N ASP A 450 -12.75 -21.55 -4.63
CA ASP A 450 -11.58 -21.73 -3.76
C ASP A 450 -10.27 -21.76 -4.56
N ASN A 451 -10.30 -22.26 -5.79
CA ASN A 451 -9.11 -22.44 -6.63
C ASN A 451 -9.45 -22.32 -8.13
N PRO A 452 -8.45 -22.17 -9.02
CA PRO A 452 -8.66 -22.03 -10.46
C PRO A 452 -9.44 -23.19 -11.10
N THR A 453 -9.24 -24.43 -10.64
CA THR A 453 -9.96 -25.61 -11.17
C THR A 453 -11.46 -25.51 -10.91
N LYS A 454 -11.86 -25.11 -9.69
CA LYS A 454 -13.27 -24.86 -9.34
C LYS A 454 -13.85 -23.70 -10.14
N LEU A 455 -13.06 -22.65 -10.39
CA LEU A 455 -13.46 -21.53 -11.23
C LEU A 455 -13.78 -21.99 -12.66
N GLN A 456 -12.85 -22.73 -13.28
CA GLN A 456 -13.04 -23.28 -14.63
C GLN A 456 -14.25 -24.22 -14.68
N THR A 457 -14.42 -25.06 -13.66
CA THR A 457 -15.57 -25.97 -13.54
C THR A 457 -16.88 -25.18 -13.45
N ALA A 458 -16.95 -24.15 -12.60
CA ALA A 458 -18.13 -23.31 -12.47
C ALA A 458 -18.46 -22.60 -13.79
N VAL A 459 -17.46 -22.04 -14.47
CA VAL A 459 -17.64 -21.44 -15.79
C VAL A 459 -18.14 -22.46 -16.81
N ALA A 460 -17.58 -23.68 -16.83
CA ALA A 460 -18.01 -24.74 -17.75
C ALA A 460 -19.45 -25.22 -17.48
N VAL A 461 -19.85 -25.32 -16.21
CA VAL A 461 -21.24 -25.62 -15.82
C VAL A 461 -22.17 -24.50 -16.27
N MET A 462 -21.78 -23.25 -16.07
CA MET A 462 -22.57 -22.08 -16.49
C MET A 462 -22.67 -21.97 -18.01
N LYS A 463 -21.66 -22.42 -18.77
CA LYS A 463 -21.77 -22.52 -20.23
C LYS A 463 -22.79 -23.57 -20.70
N LYS A 464 -23.16 -24.52 -19.84
CA LYS A 464 -24.28 -25.46 -20.05
C LYS A 464 -25.61 -24.93 -19.48
N ALA A 465 -25.74 -23.60 -19.33
CA ALA A 465 -26.86 -22.87 -18.76
C ALA A 465 -28.25 -23.25 -19.30
N ARG A 466 -28.36 -23.81 -20.51
CA ARG A 466 -29.65 -24.30 -21.05
C ARG A 466 -30.32 -25.32 -20.11
N GLN A 467 -29.55 -26.07 -19.34
CA GLN A 467 -30.05 -27.01 -18.31
C GLN A 467 -30.74 -26.30 -17.12
N PHE A 468 -30.54 -24.99 -16.97
CA PHE A 468 -31.10 -24.13 -15.93
C PHE A 468 -32.12 -23.12 -16.48
N ASN A 469 -32.61 -23.33 -17.70
CA ASN A 469 -33.46 -22.35 -18.41
C ASN A 469 -32.79 -20.97 -18.59
N LEU A 470 -31.45 -20.95 -18.65
CA LEU A 470 -30.64 -19.76 -18.88
C LEU A 470 -29.95 -19.87 -20.25
N VAL A 471 -29.77 -18.74 -20.92
CA VAL A 471 -28.95 -18.68 -22.15
C VAL A 471 -27.73 -17.83 -21.87
N VAL A 472 -26.53 -18.36 -22.12
CA VAL A 472 -25.31 -17.53 -22.06
C VAL A 472 -25.32 -16.66 -23.30
N SER A 473 -25.32 -15.34 -23.14
CA SER A 473 -25.43 -14.39 -24.26
C SER A 473 -24.17 -13.54 -24.46
N GLU A 474 -23.34 -13.43 -23.42
CA GLU A 474 -22.01 -12.86 -23.53
C GLU A 474 -21.06 -13.61 -22.61
N ASP A 475 -19.89 -13.95 -23.11
CA ASP A 475 -18.80 -14.56 -22.34
C ASP A 475 -17.53 -13.71 -22.48
N LYS A 476 -17.04 -13.18 -21.35
CA LYS A 476 -15.83 -12.37 -21.27
C LYS A 476 -14.92 -12.86 -20.15
N ASP A 477 -13.78 -13.39 -20.57
CA ASP A 477 -12.73 -13.82 -19.66
C ASP A 477 -11.73 -12.69 -19.35
N PHE A 478 -11.84 -12.10 -18.16
CA PHE A 478 -10.86 -11.17 -17.59
C PHE A 478 -10.05 -11.80 -16.46
N PHE A 479 -10.06 -13.13 -16.34
CA PHE A 479 -9.32 -13.81 -15.30
C PHE A 479 -7.84 -13.94 -15.64
N ASP A 480 -7.54 -14.33 -16.88
CA ASP A 480 -6.17 -14.44 -17.40
C ASP A 480 -5.76 -13.25 -18.27
N LYS A 481 -6.73 -12.44 -18.72
CA LYS A 481 -6.51 -11.20 -19.47
C LYS A 481 -6.74 -9.99 -18.57
N GLN A 482 -5.80 -9.06 -18.53
CA GLN A 482 -5.94 -7.86 -17.72
C GLN A 482 -7.10 -6.99 -18.22
N SER A 483 -8.10 -6.80 -17.35
CA SER A 483 -9.12 -5.76 -17.54
C SER A 483 -8.50 -4.37 -17.36
N LYS A 484 -9.19 -3.31 -17.79
CA LYS A 484 -8.72 -1.93 -17.59
C LYS A 484 -8.38 -1.59 -16.14
N THR A 485 -9.12 -2.17 -15.19
CA THR A 485 -8.90 -1.98 -13.75
C THR A 485 -8.03 -3.07 -13.14
N HIS A 486 -7.54 -4.03 -13.92
CA HIS A 486 -6.76 -5.18 -13.45
C HIS A 486 -7.51 -6.09 -12.45
N TYR A 487 -8.83 -5.97 -12.33
CA TYR A 487 -9.59 -6.93 -11.54
C TYR A 487 -9.69 -8.27 -12.26
N ARG A 488 -9.50 -9.39 -11.54
CA ARG A 488 -9.53 -10.76 -12.08
C ARG A 488 -10.86 -11.44 -11.85
N PHE A 489 -11.63 -11.59 -12.91
CA PHE A 489 -12.94 -12.22 -12.87
C PHE A 489 -13.34 -12.72 -14.25
N HIS A 490 -14.20 -13.72 -14.26
CA HIS A 490 -14.86 -14.19 -15.47
C HIS A 490 -16.28 -13.63 -15.48
N ASN A 491 -16.65 -12.91 -16.54
CA ASN A 491 -17.94 -12.23 -16.62
C ASN A 491 -18.83 -12.87 -17.68
N ILE A 492 -20.00 -13.34 -17.28
CA ILE A 492 -20.97 -13.99 -18.15
C ILE A 492 -22.29 -13.23 -18.05
N LYS A 493 -22.84 -12.81 -19.19
CA LYS A 493 -24.21 -12.30 -19.25
C LYS A 493 -25.15 -13.45 -19.59
N LEU A 494 -26.16 -13.61 -18.75
CA LEU A 494 -27.15 -14.68 -18.83
C LEU A 494 -28.50 -14.07 -19.16
N TYR A 495 -29.13 -14.56 -20.22
CA TYR A 495 -30.51 -14.23 -20.55
C TYR A 495 -31.46 -15.20 -19.84
N VAL A 496 -32.43 -14.64 -19.12
CA VAL A 496 -33.44 -15.39 -18.38
C VAL A 496 -34.75 -15.35 -19.15
N SER A 497 -34.98 -16.35 -19.99
CA SER A 497 -36.12 -16.37 -20.94
C SER A 497 -37.48 -16.21 -20.26
N LYS A 498 -37.65 -16.70 -19.03
CA LYS A 498 -38.90 -16.58 -18.27
C LYS A 498 -39.27 -15.14 -17.94
N HIS A 499 -38.28 -14.29 -17.70
CA HIS A 499 -38.46 -12.91 -17.26
C HIS A 499 -38.07 -11.88 -18.34
N ASP A 500 -37.58 -12.35 -19.50
CA ASP A 500 -37.21 -11.50 -20.63
C ASP A 500 -36.23 -10.38 -20.19
N VAL A 501 -35.14 -10.79 -19.53
CA VAL A 501 -34.14 -9.88 -18.96
C VAL A 501 -32.76 -10.54 -18.94
N TYR A 502 -31.71 -9.73 -19.05
CA TYR A 502 -30.32 -10.16 -18.88
C TYR A 502 -29.81 -9.87 -17.47
N ILE A 503 -29.13 -10.84 -16.88
CA ILE A 503 -28.42 -10.72 -15.59
C ILE A 503 -26.93 -10.98 -15.78
N GLU A 504 -26.12 -10.46 -14.86
CA GLU A 504 -24.67 -10.61 -14.88
C GLU A 504 -24.21 -11.63 -13.82
N MET A 505 -23.40 -12.59 -14.25
CA MET A 505 -22.71 -13.53 -13.38
C MET A 505 -21.22 -13.23 -13.44
N GLN A 506 -20.63 -12.93 -12.27
CA GLN A 506 -19.19 -12.83 -12.13
C GLN A 506 -18.66 -14.06 -11.40
N ALA A 507 -17.59 -14.68 -11.87
CA ALA A 507 -16.88 -15.72 -11.14
C ALA A 507 -15.45 -15.28 -10.83
N THR A 508 -15.01 -15.43 -9.60
CA THR A 508 -13.64 -15.11 -9.18
C THR A 508 -13.19 -16.01 -8.04
N LEU A 509 -11.91 -15.91 -7.66
CA LEU A 509 -11.37 -16.63 -6.50
C LEU A 509 -11.72 -15.90 -5.21
N LYS A 510 -11.94 -16.66 -4.14
CA LYS A 510 -12.17 -16.12 -2.79
C LYS A 510 -11.07 -15.15 -2.35
N ASN A 511 -9.81 -15.44 -2.68
CA ASN A 511 -8.68 -14.58 -2.30
C ASN A 511 -8.56 -13.28 -3.12
N PHE A 512 -9.32 -13.15 -4.22
CA PHE A 512 -9.31 -11.98 -5.11
C PHE A 512 -10.52 -11.07 -4.90
N THR A 513 -11.53 -11.53 -4.15
CA THR A 513 -12.76 -10.78 -3.98
C THR A 513 -12.60 -9.60 -3.03
N THR A 514 -13.31 -8.52 -3.30
CA THR A 514 -13.51 -7.38 -2.39
C THR A 514 -14.91 -7.39 -1.75
N LEU A 515 -15.65 -8.50 -1.86
CA LEU A 515 -16.97 -8.64 -1.24
C LEU A 515 -16.86 -8.73 0.28
N GLU A 516 -17.64 -7.90 0.97
CA GLU A 516 -17.73 -7.86 2.43
C GLU A 516 -18.16 -9.23 2.98
N GLY A 517 -17.47 -9.70 4.03
CA GLY A 517 -17.67 -11.02 4.62
C GLY A 517 -16.90 -12.17 3.94
N TYR A 518 -16.34 -11.95 2.74
CA TYR A 518 -15.60 -12.98 1.99
C TYR A 518 -14.18 -12.59 1.63
N THR A 519 -13.86 -11.30 1.62
CA THR A 519 -12.53 -10.81 1.31
C THR A 519 -11.53 -11.08 2.44
N VAL A 520 -10.26 -11.25 2.07
CA VAL A 520 -9.13 -11.29 3.01
C VAL A 520 -8.61 -9.88 3.36
N ILE A 521 -9.15 -8.84 2.72
CA ILE A 521 -8.75 -7.45 2.93
C ILE A 521 -9.71 -6.79 3.91
N GLU A 522 -9.19 -6.14 4.93
CA GLU A 522 -9.98 -5.65 6.07
C GLU A 522 -10.89 -4.46 5.70
N ASN A 523 -10.58 -3.78 4.60
CA ASN A 523 -11.43 -2.73 4.03
C ASN A 523 -11.93 -3.12 2.63
N PRO A 524 -12.95 -4.00 2.54
CA PRO A 524 -13.47 -4.52 1.27
C PRO A 524 -13.91 -3.43 0.30
N LYS A 525 -14.50 -2.35 0.81
CA LYS A 525 -15.14 -1.32 -0.01
C LYS A 525 -14.14 -0.31 -0.59
N PHE A 526 -12.89 -0.31 -0.11
CA PHE A 526 -11.90 0.71 -0.45
C PHE A 526 -11.64 0.85 -1.97
N SER A 527 -11.20 -0.21 -2.65
CA SER A 527 -10.87 -0.16 -4.09
C SER A 527 -12.08 0.26 -4.93
N HIS A 528 -13.25 -0.26 -4.55
CA HIS A 528 -14.50 0.08 -5.20
C HIS A 528 -14.88 1.57 -5.01
N LEU A 529 -14.82 2.10 -3.78
CA LEU A 529 -15.11 3.52 -3.52
C LEU A 529 -14.11 4.45 -4.22
N PHE A 530 -12.82 4.08 -4.22
CA PHE A 530 -11.79 4.82 -4.94
C PHE A 530 -12.08 4.87 -6.45
N TYR A 531 -12.47 3.73 -7.05
CA TYR A 531 -12.93 3.67 -8.44
C TYR A 531 -14.14 4.57 -8.70
N GLU A 532 -15.11 4.63 -7.78
CA GLU A 532 -16.30 5.47 -7.95
C GLU A 532 -15.99 6.96 -7.98
N HIS A 533 -15.04 7.42 -7.17
CA HIS A 533 -14.60 8.81 -7.21
C HIS A 533 -13.98 9.17 -8.56
N ILE A 534 -13.23 8.27 -9.19
CA ILE A 534 -12.45 8.60 -10.39
C ILE A 534 -13.15 8.26 -11.70
N ARG A 535 -14.05 7.28 -11.76
CA ARG A 535 -14.58 6.75 -13.04
C ARG A 535 -15.31 7.79 -13.90
N ALA A 536 -16.04 8.72 -13.28
CA ALA A 536 -16.85 9.73 -13.95
C ALA A 536 -16.17 11.11 -13.95
N TRP A 537 -14.96 11.20 -13.40
CA TRP A 537 -14.22 12.44 -13.28
C TRP A 537 -13.69 12.89 -14.64
N LYS A 538 -14.17 14.05 -15.10
CA LYS A 538 -13.63 14.76 -16.24
C LYS A 538 -12.76 15.91 -15.71
N PRO A 539 -11.43 15.85 -15.87
CA PRO A 539 -10.55 16.90 -15.39
C PRO A 539 -10.73 18.19 -16.21
N ASN A 540 -10.70 19.33 -15.53
CA ASN A 540 -10.91 20.64 -16.15
C ASN A 540 -9.60 21.36 -16.52
N ASN A 541 -8.46 20.90 -15.99
CA ASN A 541 -7.15 21.50 -16.18
C ASN A 541 -6.04 20.43 -16.13
N GLN A 542 -4.80 20.84 -16.47
CA GLN A 542 -3.64 19.96 -16.52
C GLN A 542 -3.31 19.29 -15.17
N ILE A 543 -3.49 20.01 -14.06
CA ILE A 543 -3.20 19.50 -12.71
C ILE A 543 -4.20 18.39 -12.34
N GLU A 544 -5.48 18.59 -12.67
CA GLU A 544 -6.52 17.57 -12.48
C GLU A 544 -6.29 16.35 -13.39
N GLU A 545 -5.84 16.55 -14.62
CA GLU A 545 -5.50 15.44 -15.54
C GLU A 545 -4.35 14.60 -14.99
N GLU A 546 -3.29 15.22 -14.49
CA GLU A 546 -2.17 14.51 -13.85
C GLU A 546 -2.62 13.74 -12.60
N LEU A 547 -3.44 14.36 -11.75
CA LEU A 547 -3.99 13.72 -10.55
C LEU A 547 -4.91 12.55 -10.91
N LYS A 548 -5.73 12.68 -11.96
CA LYS A 548 -6.58 11.62 -12.50
C LYS A 548 -5.77 10.43 -13.01
N GLN A 549 -4.74 10.69 -13.81
CA GLN A 549 -3.85 9.64 -14.33
C GLN A 549 -3.10 8.92 -13.20
N ALA A 550 -2.60 9.68 -12.23
CA ALA A 550 -1.97 9.12 -11.03
C ALA A 550 -2.95 8.27 -10.22
N SER A 551 -4.22 8.69 -10.14
CA SER A 551 -5.28 7.93 -9.47
C SER A 551 -5.57 6.62 -10.18
N ASP A 552 -5.73 6.61 -11.50
CA ASP A 552 -5.97 5.39 -12.27
C ASP A 552 -4.81 4.40 -12.11
N LYS A 553 -3.56 4.88 -12.19
CA LYS A 553 -2.36 4.07 -11.96
C LYS A 553 -2.32 3.51 -10.54
N THR A 554 -2.75 4.28 -9.55
CA THR A 554 -2.80 3.86 -8.15
C THR A 554 -3.87 2.79 -7.94
N LEU A 555 -5.05 2.95 -8.54
CA LEU A 555 -6.11 1.94 -8.53
C LEU A 555 -5.64 0.63 -9.16
N THR A 556 -4.92 0.70 -10.29
CA THR A 556 -4.31 -0.47 -10.93
C THR A 556 -3.35 -1.18 -9.98
N LYS A 557 -2.41 -0.46 -9.34
CA LYS A 557 -1.48 -1.05 -8.36
C LYS A 557 -2.19 -1.68 -7.17
N ILE A 558 -3.27 -1.07 -6.69
CA ILE A 558 -4.10 -1.64 -5.62
C ILE A 558 -4.69 -2.96 -6.10
N ASN A 559 -5.30 -2.99 -7.29
CA ASN A 559 -5.91 -4.20 -7.84
C ASN A 559 -4.88 -5.28 -8.18
N ASP A 560 -3.65 -4.92 -8.53
CA ASP A 560 -2.53 -5.85 -8.69
C ASP A 560 -2.19 -6.58 -7.38
N ILE A 561 -2.29 -5.90 -6.24
CA ILE A 561 -2.13 -6.52 -4.92
C ILE A 561 -3.35 -7.40 -4.58
N ILE A 562 -4.56 -6.89 -4.81
CA ILE A 562 -5.81 -7.61 -4.48
C ILE A 562 -5.90 -8.93 -5.26
N CYS A 563 -5.70 -8.85 -6.57
CA CYS A 563 -5.84 -9.96 -7.51
C CYS A 563 -4.53 -10.73 -7.77
N GLU A 564 -3.47 -10.42 -7.02
CA GLU A 564 -2.18 -11.11 -7.06
C GLU A 564 -1.56 -11.13 -8.47
N TRP A 565 -1.65 -10.01 -9.21
CA TRP A 565 -0.88 -9.81 -10.44
C TRP A 565 0.62 -9.65 -10.15
N ILE A 566 0.96 -9.23 -8.94
CA ILE A 566 2.32 -9.27 -8.41
C ILE A 566 2.48 -10.42 -7.42
N ASN A 567 3.69 -10.98 -7.36
CA ASN A 567 3.95 -12.14 -6.51
C ASN A 567 3.91 -11.79 -5.02
N THR A 568 3.65 -12.79 -4.18
CA THR A 568 3.52 -12.61 -2.72
C THR A 568 4.78 -12.02 -2.06
N LYS A 569 5.98 -12.29 -2.59
CA LYS A 569 7.24 -11.75 -2.04
C LYS A 569 7.32 -10.24 -2.25
N GLU A 570 6.89 -9.74 -3.40
CA GLU A 570 6.79 -8.32 -3.69
C GLU A 570 5.73 -7.63 -2.83
N ILE A 571 4.54 -8.25 -2.69
CA ILE A 571 3.51 -7.74 -1.76
C ILE A 571 4.07 -7.62 -0.34
N GLN A 572 4.77 -8.65 0.14
CA GLN A 572 5.41 -8.62 1.46
C GLN A 572 6.46 -7.50 1.56
N LYS A 573 7.28 -7.29 0.53
CA LYS A 573 8.27 -6.20 0.49
C LYS A 573 7.60 -4.83 0.62
N ILE A 574 6.48 -4.62 -0.07
CA ILE A 574 5.69 -3.38 0.05
C ILE A 574 5.11 -3.27 1.47
N ALA A 575 4.46 -4.33 1.96
CA ALA A 575 3.84 -4.38 3.29
C ALA A 575 4.84 -4.14 4.43
N ASN A 576 6.10 -4.55 4.30
CA ASN A 576 7.15 -4.33 5.29
C ASN A 576 7.48 -2.85 5.53
N ARG A 577 7.11 -1.96 4.59
CA ARG A 577 7.29 -0.51 4.72
C ARG A 577 6.12 0.17 5.42
N TYR A 578 5.07 -0.58 5.73
CA TYR A 578 3.88 -0.06 6.40
C TYR A 578 4.22 0.51 7.76
N LYS A 579 3.75 1.73 8.00
CA LYS A 579 3.71 2.36 9.31
C LYS A 579 2.31 2.90 9.54
N PRO A 580 1.69 2.61 10.70
CA PRO A 580 0.34 3.09 10.99
C PRO A 580 0.31 4.61 11.17
N HIS A 581 -0.83 5.24 10.89
CA HIS A 581 -1.06 6.66 11.14
C HIS A 581 -0.72 7.08 12.57
N SER A 582 -0.99 6.23 13.57
CA SER A 582 -0.64 6.49 14.98
C SER A 582 0.87 6.64 15.23
N GLU A 583 1.72 6.04 14.38
CA GLU A 583 3.18 6.15 14.46
C GLU A 583 3.68 7.36 13.67
N ILE A 584 3.25 7.53 12.42
CA ILE A 584 3.81 8.55 11.53
C ILE A 584 3.10 9.91 11.60
N ARG A 585 1.86 9.94 12.11
CA ARG A 585 0.96 11.10 12.20
C ARG A 585 0.90 11.88 10.88
N ILE A 586 0.03 11.42 9.99
CA ILE A 586 -0.14 11.99 8.65
C ILE A 586 -0.66 13.43 8.75
N LEU A 587 -0.04 14.34 8.02
CA LEU A 587 -0.39 15.75 8.00
C LEU A 587 -1.62 15.98 7.12
N LYS A 588 -2.52 16.85 7.56
CA LYS A 588 -3.71 17.20 6.79
C LYS A 588 -3.29 17.98 5.53
N PRO A 589 -3.76 17.60 4.33
CA PRO A 589 -3.38 18.31 3.11
C PRO A 589 -3.90 19.76 3.13
N PRO A 590 -3.10 20.77 2.70
CA PRO A 590 -3.50 22.18 2.71
C PRO A 590 -4.78 22.48 1.95
N GLN A 591 -5.08 21.71 0.90
CA GLN A 591 -6.30 21.81 0.10
C GLN A 591 -7.59 21.59 0.92
N LEU A 592 -7.50 21.00 2.11
CA LEU A 592 -8.62 20.77 3.03
C LEU A 592 -8.66 21.78 4.19
N LYS A 593 -7.81 22.80 4.21
CA LYS A 593 -7.76 23.82 5.28
C LYS A 593 -8.99 24.73 5.18
N GLY A 594 -9.69 24.93 6.30
CA GLY A 594 -10.88 25.80 6.38
C GLY A 594 -12.14 25.29 5.68
N ILE A 595 -12.11 24.12 5.02
CA ILE A 595 -13.29 23.56 4.33
C ILE A 595 -13.97 22.53 5.24
N ASN A 596 -15.27 22.70 5.49
CA ASN A 596 -16.08 21.72 6.23
C ASN A 596 -16.57 20.58 5.31
N GLU A 597 -17.07 19.49 5.90
CA GLU A 597 -17.51 18.31 5.11
C GLU A 597 -18.72 18.60 4.21
N GLU A 598 -19.62 19.50 4.62
CA GLU A 598 -20.80 19.89 3.86
C GLU A 598 -20.44 20.69 2.59
N GLU A 599 -19.43 21.55 2.69
CA GLU A 599 -18.87 22.32 1.58
C GLU A 599 -18.16 21.41 0.57
N ILE A 600 -17.42 20.39 1.03
CA ILE A 600 -16.79 19.41 0.13
C ILE A 600 -17.85 18.61 -0.62
N ASN A 601 -18.96 18.26 0.04
CA ASN A 601 -20.01 17.49 -0.59
C ASN A 601 -20.86 18.31 -1.57
N SER A 602 -21.13 19.59 -1.24
CA SER A 602 -21.90 20.53 -2.06
C SER A 602 -21.12 21.12 -3.24
N LYS A 603 -19.81 21.35 -3.08
CA LYS A 603 -18.93 21.65 -4.21
C LYS A 603 -18.79 20.36 -5.01
N ASN A 604 -19.23 20.34 -6.26
CA ASN A 604 -19.03 19.21 -7.18
C ASN A 604 -17.56 19.08 -7.64
N ASP A 605 -16.62 19.33 -6.72
CA ASP A 605 -15.18 19.21 -6.93
C ASP A 605 -14.74 17.79 -6.57
N ILE A 606 -14.52 17.00 -7.61
CA ILE A 606 -14.13 15.59 -7.47
C ILE A 606 -12.71 15.48 -6.90
N SER A 607 -11.82 16.43 -7.22
CA SER A 607 -10.45 16.47 -6.71
C SER A 607 -10.45 16.59 -5.18
N LEU A 608 -11.22 17.54 -4.63
CA LEU A 608 -11.34 17.71 -3.18
C LEU A 608 -11.99 16.50 -2.50
N LYS A 609 -13.02 15.90 -3.10
CA LYS A 609 -13.65 14.68 -2.60
C LYS A 609 -12.65 13.51 -2.54
N LEU A 610 -11.82 13.36 -3.58
CA LEU A 610 -10.79 12.34 -3.64
C LEU A 610 -9.69 12.58 -2.60
N ILE A 611 -9.21 13.82 -2.46
CA ILE A 611 -8.20 14.19 -1.46
C ILE A 611 -8.70 13.89 -0.05
N LYS A 612 -9.95 14.28 0.26
CA LYS A 612 -10.59 13.97 1.54
C LYS A 612 -10.72 12.47 1.76
N PHE A 613 -11.19 11.73 0.74
CA PHE A 613 -11.31 10.28 0.81
C PHE A 613 -9.96 9.64 1.14
N VAL A 614 -8.90 9.96 0.39
CA VAL A 614 -7.56 9.39 0.57
C VAL A 614 -7.01 9.71 1.96
N TYR A 615 -7.10 10.97 2.40
CA TYR A 615 -6.66 11.38 3.73
C TYR A 615 -7.41 10.62 4.84
N ASP A 616 -8.73 10.53 4.75
CA ASP A 616 -9.55 9.81 5.72
C ASP A 616 -9.20 8.32 5.78
N GLN A 617 -9.00 7.69 4.62
CA GLN A 617 -8.58 6.29 4.56
C GLN A 617 -7.22 6.12 5.21
N LEU A 618 -6.25 7.00 4.94
CA LEU A 618 -4.93 6.92 5.56
C LEU A 618 -4.94 7.13 7.08
N CYS A 619 -5.86 7.94 7.60
CA CYS A 619 -6.00 8.17 9.04
C CYS A 619 -6.77 7.06 9.76
N LYS A 620 -7.81 6.49 9.13
CA LYS A 620 -8.75 5.54 9.77
C LYS A 620 -8.41 4.07 9.47
N PHE A 621 -7.80 3.77 8.32
CA PHE A 621 -7.51 2.40 7.91
C PHE A 621 -6.24 1.88 8.62
N ASN A 622 -6.43 0.90 9.51
CA ASN A 622 -5.35 0.28 10.28
C ASN A 622 -5.22 -1.22 9.96
N PRO A 623 -4.65 -1.57 8.79
CA PRO A 623 -4.57 -2.96 8.35
C PRO A 623 -3.60 -3.80 9.19
N LYS A 624 -3.99 -5.05 9.43
CA LYS A 624 -3.22 -6.11 10.09
C LYS A 624 -2.64 -7.10 9.08
N GLU A 625 -3.42 -7.43 8.05
CA GLU A 625 -3.11 -8.38 6.99
C GLU A 625 -2.13 -7.81 5.97
N MET A 626 -1.38 -8.71 5.33
CA MET A 626 -0.30 -8.34 4.40
C MET A 626 -0.80 -7.50 3.22
N LYS A 627 -1.90 -7.90 2.58
CA LYS A 627 -2.49 -7.16 1.44
C LYS A 627 -2.98 -5.78 1.87
N GLY A 628 -3.67 -5.69 3.00
CA GLY A 628 -4.14 -4.41 3.55
C GLY A 628 -2.98 -3.43 3.81
N LYS A 629 -1.89 -3.92 4.42
CA LYS A 629 -0.67 -3.13 4.65
C LYS A 629 -0.02 -2.66 3.35
N ALA A 630 0.08 -3.54 2.35
CA ALA A 630 0.63 -3.17 1.05
C ALA A 630 -0.22 -2.09 0.36
N ILE A 631 -1.55 -2.23 0.38
CA ILE A 631 -2.50 -1.24 -0.17
C ILE A 631 -2.33 0.11 0.53
N TYR A 632 -2.21 0.12 1.86
CA TYR A 632 -1.96 1.34 2.62
C TYR A 632 -0.68 2.06 2.18
N VAL A 633 0.41 1.32 1.98
CA VAL A 633 1.68 1.90 1.53
C VAL A 633 1.55 2.51 0.14
N ILE A 634 0.88 1.83 -0.80
CA ILE A 634 0.62 2.39 -2.15
C ILE A 634 -0.22 3.67 -2.06
N LEU A 635 -1.23 3.70 -1.19
CA LEU A 635 -2.06 4.88 -0.96
C LEU A 635 -1.26 6.04 -0.35
N PHE A 636 -0.37 5.74 0.60
CA PHE A 636 0.48 6.74 1.23
C PHE A 636 1.51 7.33 0.26
N GLU A 637 2.11 6.51 -0.61
CA GLU A 637 2.98 6.98 -1.70
C GLU A 637 2.23 7.91 -2.66
N TYR A 638 1.01 7.54 -3.05
CA TYR A 638 0.16 8.39 -3.88
C TYR A 638 -0.15 9.73 -3.20
N PHE A 639 -0.52 9.70 -1.92
CA PHE A 639 -0.78 10.89 -1.13
C PHE A 639 0.45 11.81 -1.03
N LYS A 640 1.62 11.24 -0.75
CA LYS A 640 2.88 11.99 -0.68
C LYS A 640 3.27 12.61 -2.03
N GLY A 641 3.22 11.83 -3.11
CA GLY A 641 3.67 12.29 -4.43
C GLY A 641 2.75 13.31 -5.10
N TYR A 642 1.42 13.10 -5.02
CA TYR A 642 0.46 13.83 -5.86
C TYR A 642 -0.49 14.75 -5.10
N ILE A 643 -0.71 14.53 -3.79
CA ILE A 643 -1.59 15.39 -2.99
C ILE A 643 -0.78 16.40 -2.19
N ILE A 644 0.25 15.94 -1.46
CA ILE A 644 1.14 16.80 -0.68
C ILE A 644 2.25 17.41 -1.56
N GLY A 645 2.77 16.61 -2.50
CA GLY A 645 3.89 16.96 -3.37
C GLY A 645 5.22 16.48 -2.80
N GLU A 646 6.12 16.03 -3.69
CA GLU A 646 7.38 15.35 -3.31
C GLU A 646 8.31 16.19 -2.41
N MET A 647 8.28 17.52 -2.55
CA MET A 647 9.12 18.44 -1.78
C MET A 647 8.59 18.68 -0.36
N ASN A 648 7.34 18.34 -0.09
CA ASN A 648 6.67 18.66 1.17
C ASN A 648 6.60 17.44 2.10
N PRO A 649 6.78 17.63 3.42
CA PRO A 649 6.54 16.56 4.38
C PRO A 649 5.06 16.14 4.39
N ALA A 650 4.79 14.84 4.28
CA ALA A 650 3.43 14.30 4.30
C ALA A 650 3.01 13.82 5.71
N SER A 651 3.95 13.78 6.65
CA SER A 651 3.75 13.24 7.99
C SER A 651 4.65 13.92 9.02
N CYS A 652 4.31 13.84 10.30
CA CYS A 652 5.19 14.30 11.37
C CYS A 652 6.53 13.55 11.37
N ALA A 653 6.52 12.27 10.99
CA ALA A 653 7.75 11.49 10.82
C ALA A 653 8.69 12.07 9.75
N ASP A 654 8.16 12.59 8.64
CA ASP A 654 8.95 13.28 7.62
C ASP A 654 9.57 14.56 8.20
N VAL A 655 8.80 15.37 8.93
CA VAL A 655 9.28 16.60 9.60
C VAL A 655 10.41 16.28 10.58
N ILE A 656 10.24 15.26 11.41
CA ILE A 656 11.27 14.82 12.38
C ILE A 656 12.54 14.38 11.64
N SER A 657 12.41 13.64 10.54
CA SER A 657 13.55 13.20 9.75
C SER A 657 14.33 14.40 9.19
N LEU A 658 13.62 15.39 8.62
CA LEU A 658 14.22 16.61 8.09
C LEU A 658 14.96 17.40 9.16
N LEU A 659 14.36 17.58 10.34
CA LEU A 659 14.97 18.31 11.45
C LEU A 659 16.20 17.57 12.01
N LYS A 660 16.14 16.25 12.13
CA LYS A 660 17.31 15.44 12.57
C LYS A 660 18.46 15.49 11.57
N GLU A 661 18.17 15.47 10.28
CA GLU A 661 19.18 15.60 9.23
C GLU A 661 19.83 17.00 9.26
N SER A 662 19.01 18.05 9.39
CA SER A 662 19.49 19.44 9.55
C SER A 662 20.41 19.59 10.77
N ARG A 663 19.98 19.10 11.94
CA ARG A 663 20.80 19.11 13.17
C ARG A 663 22.14 18.40 12.95
N LYS A 664 22.12 17.23 12.30
CA LYS A 664 23.33 16.45 12.05
C LYS A 664 24.31 17.24 11.17
N GLN A 665 23.82 17.88 10.11
CA GLN A 665 24.64 18.72 9.22
C GLN A 665 25.27 19.90 9.98
N GLU A 666 24.49 20.62 10.80
CA GLU A 666 25.01 21.73 11.59
C GLU A 666 26.13 21.32 12.57
N LEU A 667 25.99 20.15 13.22
CA LEU A 667 27.01 19.64 14.16
C LEU A 667 28.27 19.11 13.44
N GLU A 668 28.11 18.57 12.24
CA GLU A 668 29.24 18.15 11.40
C GLU A 668 30.04 19.36 10.88
N GLU A 669 29.37 20.47 10.58
CA GLU A 669 30.01 21.74 10.18
C GLU A 669 30.71 22.42 11.36
N ASP A 670 30.12 22.39 12.56
CA ASP A 670 30.66 23.00 13.77
C ASP A 670 31.44 21.99 14.64
N THR A 671 32.62 21.60 14.14
CA THR A 671 33.53 20.68 14.85
C THR A 671 33.91 21.16 16.25
N THR A 672 33.95 22.47 16.48
CA THR A 672 34.24 23.07 17.79
C THR A 672 33.14 22.82 18.81
N ILE A 673 31.87 22.96 18.43
CA ILE A 673 30.74 22.62 19.30
C ILE A 673 30.75 21.11 19.59
N SER A 674 30.98 20.28 18.58
CA SER A 674 31.00 18.82 18.74
C SER A 674 32.06 18.35 19.75
N GLN A 675 33.28 18.91 19.70
CA GLN A 675 34.33 18.65 20.69
C GLN A 675 33.99 19.22 22.07
N ALA A 676 33.39 20.42 22.12
CA ALA A 676 32.99 21.04 23.37
C ALA A 676 31.92 20.22 24.11
N LEU A 677 31.01 19.55 23.38
CA LEU A 677 29.98 18.68 23.96
C LEU A 677 30.57 17.46 24.68
N GLU A 678 31.70 16.91 24.21
CA GLU A 678 32.39 15.78 24.89
C GLU A 678 32.89 16.17 26.28
N THR A 679 33.32 17.43 26.44
CA THR A 679 33.84 17.98 27.70
C THR A 679 32.78 18.73 28.52
N TYR A 680 31.50 18.65 28.13
CA TYR A 680 30.42 19.42 28.74
C TYR A 680 30.29 19.16 30.25
N ILE A 681 30.13 20.23 31.04
CA ILE A 681 29.87 20.17 32.49
C ILE A 681 28.48 20.75 32.77
N PRO A 682 27.63 20.04 33.53
CA PRO A 682 26.30 20.54 33.90
C PRO A 682 26.36 21.91 34.55
N LEU A 683 25.52 22.85 34.11
CA LEU A 683 25.49 24.21 34.63
C LEU A 683 24.58 24.33 35.86
N GLN A 684 24.99 25.15 36.83
CA GLN A 684 24.14 25.54 37.96
C GLN A 684 23.44 26.85 37.64
N ALA A 685 22.21 26.99 38.11
CA ALA A 685 21.40 28.18 37.90
C ALA A 685 20.63 28.58 39.16
N ASN A 686 20.07 29.79 39.11
CA ASN A 686 19.21 30.33 40.15
C ASN A 686 18.15 31.26 39.53
N ASN A 687 17.14 31.62 40.32
CA ASN A 687 16.07 32.55 39.94
C ASN A 687 16.47 34.03 40.12
N TYR A 688 17.70 34.30 40.57
CA TYR A 688 18.25 35.64 40.75
C TYR A 688 19.70 35.72 40.28
N PRO A 689 20.16 36.91 39.84
CA PRO A 689 21.52 37.09 39.37
C PRO A 689 22.55 36.93 40.51
N TYR A 690 23.73 36.44 40.17
CA TYR A 690 24.84 36.28 41.12
C TYR A 690 25.43 37.63 41.53
N THR A 691 25.61 37.87 42.83
CA THR A 691 26.31 39.03 43.41
C THR A 691 27.61 38.58 44.11
N ASP A 692 28.69 39.33 43.95
CA ASP A 692 30.03 38.93 44.46
C ASP A 692 30.14 38.90 46.00
N ASP A 693 29.13 39.40 46.73
CA ASP A 693 29.06 39.45 48.20
C ASP A 693 28.47 38.18 48.85
N ASP A 694 27.95 37.22 48.08
CA ASP A 694 27.28 36.00 48.58
C ASP A 694 28.26 34.90 49.03
N ASN A 695 29.18 35.26 49.94
CA ASN A 695 30.10 34.30 50.54
C ASN A 695 29.42 33.50 51.67
N ASN A 696 29.21 32.19 51.45
CA ASN A 696 29.00 31.14 52.46
C ASN A 696 27.62 30.96 53.12
N LYS A 697 26.49 31.35 52.50
CA LYS A 697 25.20 30.69 52.81
C LYS A 697 24.98 29.56 51.81
N LYS A 698 24.45 28.41 52.27
CA LYS A 698 24.12 27.24 51.42
C LYS A 698 23.56 27.74 50.09
N SER A 699 24.27 27.49 49.00
CA SER A 699 23.87 27.95 47.69
C SER A 699 22.59 27.23 47.31
N ASP A 700 21.46 27.93 47.32
CA ASP A 700 20.17 27.44 46.81
C ASP A 700 20.17 27.29 45.27
N SER A 701 21.36 27.16 44.66
CA SER A 701 21.52 26.90 43.23
C SER A 701 21.04 25.51 42.89
N TYR A 702 20.43 25.38 41.72
CA TYR A 702 19.90 24.13 41.22
C TYR A 702 20.53 23.77 39.86
N ASP A 703 20.45 22.49 39.51
CA ASP A 703 20.88 22.03 38.19
C ASP A 703 20.01 22.65 37.10
N CYS A 704 20.62 23.43 36.21
CA CYS A 704 19.91 24.18 35.17
C CYS A 704 19.21 23.26 34.18
N HIS A 705 19.83 22.12 33.85
CA HIS A 705 19.28 21.18 32.88
C HIS A 705 18.03 20.50 33.44
N GLN A 706 18.12 19.95 34.65
CA GLN A 706 17.01 19.29 35.33
C GLN A 706 15.83 20.24 35.55
N TYR A 707 16.10 21.48 35.97
CA TYR A 707 15.06 22.50 36.14
C TYR A 707 14.30 22.78 34.84
N ILE A 708 15.00 22.94 33.71
CA ILE A 708 14.34 23.16 32.42
C ILE A 708 13.56 21.92 32.00
N ILE A 709 14.11 20.71 32.13
CA ILE A 709 13.39 19.47 31.80
C ILE A 709 12.11 19.33 32.63
N ASP A 710 12.16 19.59 33.94
CA ASP A 710 11.00 19.51 34.82
C ASP A 710 9.96 20.59 34.47
N SER A 711 10.42 21.82 34.19
CA SER A 711 9.56 22.92 33.72
C SER A 711 8.87 22.61 32.39
N LEU A 712 9.52 21.83 31.51
CA LEU A 712 8.95 21.38 30.26
C LEU A 712 7.97 20.20 30.45
N ARG A 713 8.10 19.40 31.52
CA ARG A 713 7.26 18.25 31.86
C ARG A 713 6.00 18.58 32.64
N GLU A 714 5.99 19.66 33.43
CA GLU A 714 4.83 20.06 34.23
C GLU A 714 3.63 20.47 33.35
N GLU A 715 2.85 19.50 32.89
CA GLU A 715 1.47 19.70 32.44
C GLU A 715 0.57 19.71 33.68
N LYS A 716 0.20 20.89 34.19
CA LYS A 716 -0.79 20.98 35.28
C LYS A 716 -2.14 20.49 34.75
N GLU A 717 -2.60 19.35 35.25
CA GLU A 717 -3.89 18.69 34.92
C GLU A 717 -5.15 19.52 35.28
N GLU A 718 -5.03 20.71 35.92
CA GLU A 718 -6.21 21.43 36.46
C GLU A 718 -6.53 22.80 35.83
N THR A 719 -5.75 23.31 34.87
CA THR A 719 -6.17 24.51 34.10
C THR A 719 -5.74 24.43 32.64
N LYS A 720 -6.67 24.03 31.76
CA LYS A 720 -6.59 24.19 30.30
C LYS A 720 -6.68 25.66 29.87
N ASN A 721 -5.85 26.53 30.43
CA ASN A 721 -5.61 27.83 29.82
C ASN A 721 -4.33 27.72 28.99
N GLU A 722 -4.48 28.00 27.70
CA GLU A 722 -3.48 27.98 26.61
C GLU A 722 -2.34 28.97 26.84
N GLN A 723 -1.64 28.90 27.97
CA GLN A 723 -0.57 29.84 28.27
C GLN A 723 0.75 29.35 27.67
N GLN A 724 1.27 30.10 26.68
CA GLN A 724 2.58 29.86 26.08
C GLN A 724 3.68 30.11 27.11
N GLN A 725 4.63 29.17 27.22
CA GLN A 725 5.72 29.23 28.21
C GLN A 725 6.98 29.76 27.54
N VAL A 726 7.56 30.83 28.12
CA VAL A 726 8.82 31.42 27.66
C VAL A 726 9.84 31.35 28.81
N ILE A 727 10.95 30.65 28.59
CA ILE A 727 12.06 30.52 29.52
C ILE A 727 13.21 31.38 29.02
N ILE A 728 13.69 32.30 29.84
CA ILE A 728 14.80 33.20 29.49
C ILE A 728 16.02 32.76 30.29
N LEU A 729 17.04 32.27 29.59
CA LEU A 729 18.31 31.85 30.16
C LEU A 729 19.36 32.96 30.04
N GLN A 730 19.68 33.60 31.16
CA GLN A 730 20.66 34.66 31.23
C GLN A 730 21.99 34.18 31.80
N GLY A 731 23.09 34.74 31.30
CA GLY A 731 24.41 34.52 31.88
C GLY A 731 25.47 35.46 31.31
N LYS A 732 26.60 35.61 32.02
CA LYS A 732 27.76 36.39 31.53
C LYS A 732 28.27 35.86 30.16
N SER A 733 29.03 36.68 29.46
CA SER A 733 29.71 36.24 28.23
C SER A 733 30.62 35.05 28.53
N GLY A 734 30.65 34.03 27.68
CA GLY A 734 31.43 32.82 27.91
C GLY A 734 30.90 31.86 28.98
N ALA A 735 29.73 32.12 29.60
CA ALA A 735 29.15 31.24 30.63
C ALA A 735 28.63 29.88 30.12
N GLY A 736 28.86 29.54 28.84
CA GLY A 736 28.48 28.25 28.27
C GLY A 736 27.03 28.11 27.78
N LYS A 737 26.28 29.22 27.59
CA LYS A 737 24.86 29.22 27.15
C LYS A 737 24.61 28.40 25.88
N SER A 738 25.35 28.68 24.80
CA SER A 738 25.18 27.97 23.52
C SER A 738 25.50 26.48 23.63
N LEU A 739 26.54 26.13 24.38
CA LEU A 739 26.92 24.74 24.62
C LEU A 739 25.87 24.00 25.44
N PHE A 740 25.32 24.65 26.48
CA PHE A 740 24.18 24.16 27.24
C PHE A 740 22.97 23.92 26.35
N CYS A 741 22.64 24.85 25.45
CA CYS A 741 21.51 24.70 24.53
C CYS A 741 21.66 23.51 23.58
N ARG A 742 22.87 23.26 23.05
CA ARG A 742 23.14 22.08 22.23
C ARG A 742 23.07 20.77 23.01
N HIS A 743 23.56 20.77 24.26
CA HIS A 743 23.42 19.63 25.16
C HIS A 743 21.94 19.36 25.50
N LEU A 744 21.18 20.42 25.78
CA LEU A 744 19.74 20.34 26.04
C LEU A 744 18.98 19.83 24.81
N GLU A 745 19.31 20.30 23.61
CA GLU A 745 18.73 19.81 22.37
C GLU A 745 18.91 18.28 22.23
N GLU A 746 20.10 17.77 22.51
CA GLU A 746 20.38 16.32 22.51
C GLU A 746 19.50 15.57 23.51
N ALA A 747 19.46 16.03 24.77
CA ALA A 747 18.64 15.42 25.81
C ALA A 747 17.15 15.46 25.47
N LEU A 748 16.64 16.55 24.89
CA LEU A 748 15.25 16.66 24.46
C LEU A 748 14.93 15.69 23.32
N TRP A 749 15.85 15.48 22.38
CA TRP A 749 15.68 14.48 21.33
C TRP A 749 15.62 13.05 21.88
N GLU A 750 16.42 12.73 22.91
CA GLU A 750 16.36 11.45 23.61
C GLU A 750 15.03 11.26 24.35
N LEU A 751 14.57 12.30 25.07
CA LEU A 751 13.28 12.30 25.76
C LEU A 751 12.10 12.18 24.79
N TYR A 752 12.20 12.80 23.61
CA TYR A 752 11.21 12.66 22.56
C TYR A 752 11.20 11.23 22.02
N ALA A 753 12.36 10.65 21.76
CA ALA A 753 12.49 9.26 21.31
C ALA A 753 11.98 8.24 22.33
N SER A 754 12.09 8.52 23.64
CA SER A 754 11.52 7.69 24.71
C SER A 754 10.02 7.91 24.93
N GLY A 755 9.41 8.89 24.25
CA GLY A 755 8.01 9.28 24.43
C GLY A 755 7.75 10.01 25.75
N SER A 756 8.79 10.51 26.43
CA SER A 756 8.70 11.25 27.68
C SER A 756 8.28 12.71 27.48
N ILE A 757 8.50 13.26 26.29
CA ILE A 757 7.92 14.53 25.84
C ILE A 757 7.26 14.32 24.47
N THR A 758 6.25 15.13 24.16
CA THR A 758 5.50 15.08 22.88
C THR A 758 5.94 16.16 21.89
N SER A 759 6.66 17.18 22.38
CA SER A 759 7.11 18.33 21.58
C SER A 759 8.47 18.11 20.95
N ILE A 760 8.62 18.54 19.69
CA ILE A 760 9.85 18.39 18.91
C ILE A 760 10.82 19.53 19.23
N PRO A 761 12.05 19.24 19.70
CA PRO A 761 13.05 20.27 19.95
C PRO A 761 13.67 20.77 18.63
N VAL A 762 13.83 22.10 18.52
CA VAL A 762 14.51 22.75 17.41
C VAL A 762 15.41 23.84 17.96
N TYR A 763 16.72 23.68 17.78
CA TYR A 763 17.70 24.70 18.11
C TYR A 763 17.84 25.71 16.97
N ILE A 764 17.88 27.00 17.33
CA ILE A 764 17.99 28.12 16.42
C ILE A 764 19.06 29.08 16.96
N SER A 765 20.21 29.14 16.29
CA SER A 765 21.20 30.19 16.56
C SER A 765 20.76 31.47 15.87
N LEU A 766 20.28 32.47 16.62
CA LEU A 766 19.79 33.73 16.07
C LEU A 766 20.84 34.52 15.24
N PRO A 767 22.15 34.50 15.57
CA PRO A 767 23.19 35.13 14.77
C PRO A 767 23.41 34.47 13.40
N LYS A 768 23.10 33.17 13.27
CA LYS A 768 23.28 32.40 12.03
C LYS A 768 21.93 32.26 11.33
N SER A 769 21.86 32.48 10.02
CA SER A 769 20.64 32.15 9.27
C SER A 769 20.50 30.64 9.18
N LEU A 770 19.40 30.11 9.71
CA LEU A 770 19.07 28.71 9.54
C LEU A 770 18.54 28.52 8.11
N GLN A 771 19.28 27.80 7.27
CA GLN A 771 18.90 27.51 5.89
C GLN A 771 18.11 26.19 5.84
N MET A 772 16.83 26.20 6.21
CA MET A 772 15.98 25.08 5.84
C MET A 772 15.61 25.17 4.36
N LYS A 773 15.70 24.04 3.65
CA LYS A 773 15.26 23.90 2.26
C LYS A 773 13.78 24.31 2.13
N GLN A 774 13.41 24.82 0.96
CA GLN A 774 12.08 25.36 0.62
C GLN A 774 10.93 24.39 0.98
N ILE A 775 10.34 24.54 2.16
CA ILE A 775 9.04 23.96 2.52
C ILE A 775 7.96 24.95 2.11
N ASN A 776 6.88 24.47 1.50
CA ASN A 776 5.81 25.37 1.06
C ASN A 776 5.12 26.07 2.25
N LYS A 777 4.72 27.33 2.07
CA LYS A 777 4.07 28.16 3.10
C LYS A 777 2.79 27.50 3.62
N GLU A 778 1.95 26.95 2.75
CA GLU A 778 0.70 26.33 3.24
C GLU A 778 0.95 25.04 4.05
N ILE A 779 2.08 24.37 3.85
CA ILE A 779 2.47 23.19 4.64
C ILE A 779 3.00 23.60 6.01
N ILE A 780 3.68 24.74 6.11
CA ILE A 780 4.13 25.30 7.40
C ILE A 780 2.92 25.53 8.31
N ASP A 781 1.83 26.07 7.78
CA ASP A 781 0.60 26.26 8.55
C ASP A 781 0.05 24.93 9.09
N VAL A 782 0.02 23.89 8.25
CA VAL A 782 -0.41 22.55 8.67
C VAL A 782 0.50 22.01 9.78
N ILE A 783 1.81 22.24 9.69
CA ILE A 783 2.78 21.86 10.72
C ILE A 783 2.49 22.58 12.03
N ARG A 784 2.25 23.91 12.00
CA ARG A 784 1.91 24.73 13.18
C ARG A 784 0.70 24.20 13.93
N GLU A 785 -0.34 23.81 13.20
CA GLU A 785 -1.60 23.33 13.77
C GLU A 785 -1.50 21.91 14.37
N ASN A 786 -0.61 21.06 13.85
CA ASN A 786 -0.60 19.63 14.20
C ASN A 786 0.59 19.18 15.08
N ILE A 787 1.65 19.99 15.17
CA ILE A 787 2.89 19.60 15.84
C ILE A 787 3.21 20.60 16.95
N SER A 788 3.57 20.08 18.13
CA SER A 788 4.10 20.87 19.22
C SER A 788 5.62 20.93 19.19
N PHE A 789 6.19 22.08 19.55
CA PHE A 789 7.63 22.33 19.46
C PHE A 789 8.23 22.81 20.79
N VAL A 790 9.55 22.64 20.92
CA VAL A 790 10.39 23.37 21.89
C VAL A 790 11.43 24.13 21.09
N PHE A 791 11.28 25.46 20.99
CA PHE A 791 12.23 26.31 20.30
C PHE A 791 13.33 26.78 21.25
N ILE A 792 14.59 26.51 20.91
CA ILE A 792 15.75 26.98 21.65
C ILE A 792 16.42 28.08 20.81
N LEU A 793 16.12 29.33 21.14
CA LEU A 793 16.63 30.52 20.46
C LEU A 793 17.88 31.02 21.17
N ASP A 794 19.05 30.80 20.56
CA ASP A 794 20.35 31.08 21.15
C ASP A 794 20.99 32.34 20.58
N GLY A 795 21.52 33.21 21.45
CA GLY A 795 22.27 34.41 21.06
C GLY A 795 21.40 35.64 20.81
N PHE A 796 20.33 35.84 21.60
CA PHE A 796 19.43 36.97 21.42
C PHE A 796 20.13 38.33 21.54
N ASP A 797 21.13 38.43 22.43
CA ASP A 797 21.93 39.64 22.64
C ASP A 797 22.63 40.15 21.38
N GLU A 798 23.00 39.26 20.46
CA GLU A 798 23.70 39.62 19.23
C GLU A 798 22.76 40.22 18.17
N THR A 799 21.45 40.05 18.36
CA THR A 799 20.42 40.57 17.46
C THR A 799 19.64 41.73 18.08
N PHE A 800 19.67 41.88 19.40
CA PHE A 800 18.91 42.87 20.16
C PHE A 800 19.08 44.30 19.66
N ASP A 801 20.32 44.76 19.48
CA ASP A 801 20.62 46.13 19.03
C ASP A 801 20.06 46.45 17.63
N LYS A 802 19.86 45.43 16.78
CA LYS A 802 19.23 45.58 15.46
C LYS A 802 17.71 45.64 15.56
N TYR A 803 17.13 45.02 16.59
CA TYR A 803 15.69 45.05 16.85
C TYR A 803 15.26 46.36 17.51
N ASP A 804 15.96 46.79 18.55
CA ASP A 804 15.59 47.96 19.35
C ASP A 804 15.56 49.26 18.52
N LYS A 805 16.34 49.32 17.44
CA LYS A 805 16.43 50.50 16.55
C LYS A 805 15.34 50.59 15.47
N ASN A 806 14.46 49.60 15.34
CA ASN A 806 13.46 49.55 14.26
C ASN A 806 12.08 50.06 14.69
N ASN A 807 11.69 51.23 14.16
CA ASN A 807 10.39 51.91 14.38
C ASN A 807 9.18 51.27 13.63
N ASN A 808 9.11 49.94 13.54
CA ASN A 808 7.98 49.27 12.89
C ASN A 808 6.85 48.94 13.88
N ASN A 809 5.61 48.92 13.38
CA ASN A 809 4.37 48.72 14.15
C ASN A 809 4.28 47.36 14.90
N GLU A 810 5.17 46.40 14.61
CA GLU A 810 5.31 45.13 15.32
C GLU A 810 6.52 45.19 16.27
N ARG A 811 6.32 45.84 17.42
CA ARG A 811 7.39 46.21 18.36
C ARG A 811 8.07 45.02 19.04
N TYR A 812 7.40 43.88 19.18
CA TYR A 812 7.86 42.77 20.01
C TYR A 812 8.46 41.64 19.18
N PHE A 813 9.63 41.12 19.59
CA PHE A 813 10.29 39.99 18.91
C PHE A 813 9.37 38.78 18.77
N TYR A 814 8.62 38.46 19.81
CA TYR A 814 7.68 37.34 19.82
C TYR A 814 6.57 37.48 18.77
N ASP A 815 5.98 38.68 18.65
CA ASP A 815 4.93 38.97 17.68
C ASP A 815 5.51 39.10 16.26
N ARG A 816 6.66 39.77 16.08
CA ARG A 816 7.31 39.96 14.78
C ARG A 816 7.66 38.65 14.08
N PHE A 817 7.92 37.59 14.85
CA PHE A 817 8.20 36.26 14.33
C PHE A 817 7.01 35.31 14.41
N ASN A 818 5.81 35.83 14.67
CA ASN A 818 4.56 35.12 14.98
C ASN A 818 4.82 33.85 15.80
N LEU A 819 5.67 33.94 16.82
CA LEU A 819 5.94 32.80 17.70
C LEU A 819 4.67 32.40 18.46
N ASN A 820 3.73 33.33 18.60
CA ASN A 820 2.38 33.11 19.10
C ASN A 820 1.52 32.15 18.24
N GLU A 821 1.79 32.03 16.95
CA GLU A 821 1.07 31.10 16.06
C GLU A 821 1.58 29.66 16.16
N TRP A 822 2.72 29.46 16.82
CA TRP A 822 3.29 28.13 17.02
C TRP A 822 2.80 27.55 18.34
N ASN A 823 2.40 26.28 18.31
CA ASN A 823 2.21 25.48 19.51
C ASN A 823 3.58 25.10 20.11
N ALA A 824 4.29 26.08 20.66
CA ALA A 824 5.68 25.93 21.09
C ALA A 824 5.94 26.45 22.50
N LYS A 825 6.80 25.74 23.22
CA LYS A 825 7.52 26.28 24.39
C LYS A 825 8.81 26.92 23.89
N ILE A 826 9.17 28.08 24.42
CA ILE A 826 10.30 28.86 23.89
C ILE A 826 11.35 29.04 24.97
N ILE A 827 12.60 28.75 24.64
CA ILE A 827 13.77 28.98 25.47
C ILE A 827 14.63 30.01 24.74
N VAL A 828 14.90 31.15 25.36
CA VAL A 828 15.69 32.23 24.78
C VAL A 828 16.95 32.44 25.61
N THR A 829 18.13 32.44 24.99
CA THR A 829 19.39 32.77 25.69
C THR A 829 19.80 34.21 25.45
N CYS A 830 20.32 34.87 26.49
CA CYS A 830 20.80 36.24 26.40
C CYS A 830 21.91 36.54 27.42
N ARG A 831 22.67 37.62 27.21
CA ARG A 831 23.57 38.18 28.24
C ARG A 831 22.77 38.89 29.33
N SER A 832 23.18 38.70 30.58
CA SER A 832 22.47 39.27 31.76
C SER A 832 22.36 40.80 31.80
N HIS A 833 23.15 41.52 31.02
CA HIS A 833 23.12 43.00 30.97
C HIS A 833 22.32 43.57 29.78
N VAL A 834 21.85 42.71 28.87
CA VAL A 834 21.20 43.15 27.62
C VAL A 834 19.67 43.15 27.75
N LEU A 835 19.12 42.24 28.53
CA LEU A 835 17.67 42.16 28.79
C LEU A 835 17.41 42.39 30.28
N ASN A 836 16.92 43.58 30.64
CA ASN A 836 16.36 43.81 31.98
C ASN A 836 14.86 43.40 32.00
N ASP A 837 14.24 43.40 33.19
CA ASP A 837 12.83 43.01 33.34
C ASP A 837 11.84 43.90 32.57
N GLU A 838 12.18 45.17 32.35
CA GLU A 838 11.39 46.09 31.54
C GLU A 838 11.56 45.80 30.04
N ASP A 839 12.77 45.48 29.58
CA ASP A 839 13.08 45.11 28.19
C ASP A 839 12.40 43.79 27.80
N ILE A 840 12.34 42.82 28.71
CA ILE A 840 11.65 41.54 28.46
C ILE A 840 10.16 41.77 28.19
N LYS A 841 9.53 42.66 28.98
CA LYS A 841 8.11 43.02 28.81
C LYS A 841 7.88 43.93 27.61
N SER A 842 8.82 44.82 27.29
CA SER A 842 8.65 45.88 26.27
C SER A 842 9.23 45.55 24.89
N VAL A 843 10.10 44.53 24.78
CA VAL A 843 10.79 44.14 23.53
C VAL A 843 10.59 42.65 23.22
N LEU A 844 10.64 41.76 24.22
CA LEU A 844 10.58 40.31 23.94
C LEU A 844 9.15 39.83 23.72
N ILE A 845 8.25 39.98 24.70
CA ILE A 845 6.96 39.27 24.77
C ILE A 845 5.73 40.20 24.63
N GLY A 846 5.89 41.48 24.95
CA GLY A 846 4.76 42.43 25.06
C GLY A 846 3.93 42.23 26.32
N SER A 847 2.97 43.14 26.56
CA SER A 847 2.10 43.14 27.76
C SER A 847 0.93 42.15 27.71
N LYS A 848 0.98 41.12 26.86
CA LYS A 848 -0.09 40.14 26.71
C LYS A 848 -0.08 39.14 27.89
N ASN A 849 -1.16 39.10 28.67
CA ASN A 849 -1.36 38.23 29.85
C ASN A 849 -1.40 36.71 29.57
N ILE A 850 -1.01 36.26 28.37
CA ILE A 850 -1.18 34.88 27.89
C ILE A 850 0.12 34.07 28.07
N THR A 851 1.26 34.73 28.30
CA THR A 851 2.56 34.04 28.39
C THR A 851 3.07 33.94 29.82
N THR A 852 3.50 32.74 30.23
CA THR A 852 4.22 32.54 31.49
C THR A 852 5.72 32.65 31.25
N THR A 853 6.35 33.67 31.83
CA THR A 853 7.79 33.92 31.67
C THR A 853 8.54 33.47 32.91
N SER A 854 9.58 32.64 32.73
CA SER A 854 10.50 32.25 33.79
C SER A 854 11.91 32.69 33.42
N ILE A 855 12.58 33.42 34.32
CA ILE A 855 13.94 33.91 34.10
C ILE A 855 14.88 33.05 34.94
N ILE A 856 15.90 32.51 34.29
CA ILE A 856 16.91 31.64 34.88
C ILE A 856 18.27 32.32 34.70
N TYR A 857 19.03 32.45 35.78
CA TYR A 857 20.37 33.03 35.78
C TYR A 857 21.41 31.94 35.99
N LEU A 858 22.31 31.76 35.02
CA LEU A 858 23.46 30.88 35.15
C LEU A 858 24.45 31.44 36.16
N TRP A 859 24.84 30.60 37.12
CA TRP A 859 25.84 30.93 38.13
C TRP A 859 27.24 30.44 37.73
N PRO A 860 28.31 31.04 38.27
CA PRO A 860 29.68 30.59 38.02
C PRO A 860 29.91 29.13 38.43
N PHE A 861 30.91 28.48 37.82
CA PHE A 861 31.30 27.13 38.20
C PHE A 861 31.74 27.04 39.66
N SER A 862 31.24 26.01 40.35
CA SER A 862 31.79 25.56 41.61
C SER A 862 33.19 24.98 41.41
N LYS A 863 33.95 24.85 42.51
CA LYS A 863 35.27 24.19 42.49
C LYS A 863 35.19 22.76 41.95
N GLU A 864 34.10 22.06 42.25
CA GLU A 864 33.87 20.69 41.78
C GLU A 864 33.61 20.65 40.27
N GLN A 865 32.81 21.58 39.74
CA GLN A 865 32.58 21.71 38.29
C GLN A 865 33.86 22.05 37.54
N MET A 866 34.71 22.94 38.08
CA MET A 866 36.01 23.26 37.50
C MET A 866 36.94 22.05 37.47
N ASN A 867 37.04 21.29 38.56
CA ASN A 867 37.83 20.07 38.60
C ASN A 867 37.31 19.03 37.60
N GLY A 868 35.99 18.84 37.53
CA GLY A 868 35.38 17.92 36.57
C GLY A 868 35.61 18.31 35.12
N TYR A 869 35.65 19.62 34.80
CA TYR A 869 36.04 20.11 33.49
C TYR A 869 37.49 19.72 33.16
N ILE A 870 38.42 19.99 34.08
CA ILE A 870 39.85 19.68 33.94
C ILE A 870 40.08 18.17 33.77
N ASP A 871 39.32 17.33 34.46
CA ASP A 871 39.45 15.87 34.34
C ASP A 871 38.95 15.32 32.99
N LYS A 872 37.99 16.00 32.35
CA LYS A 872 37.45 15.61 31.04
C LYS A 872 38.33 16.08 29.87
N PHE A 873 38.96 17.24 30.02
CA PHE A 873 39.86 17.85 29.05
C PHE A 873 41.22 17.13 29.02
#